data_AF-A0A1Q9CZ85-F1
#
_entry.id   AF-A0A1Q9CZ85-F1
#
_cell.length_a   1.000
_cell.length_b   1.000
_cell.length_c   1.000
_cell.angle_alpha   90.00
_cell.angle_beta   90.00
_cell.angle_gamma   90.00
#
_symmetry.space_group_name_H-M   'P 1'
#
loop_
_entity.id
_entity.type
_entity.pdbx_description
1 polymer ?
#
loop_
_entity_poly.entity_id
_entity_poly.type
_entity_poly.pdbx_seq_one_letter_code
_entity_poly.pdbx_strand_id
1 'polypeptide(L)'
;MPAWNVNVTFGGEKRRRYLKVAVLGLGACIIWPSWPCGGFVNSATSAPRGEIHSRASDLRVTLPAAAVLDVGSAPAEPSAVQILVPLLCAIIPVAYWWYVLVPFKRRELASSKRKGDMKEYLQDLAIAPAQERKPERWLFDKYLREAKLIEAGEASGLPKAVQTVEAGLQEQLPGGNAQFGVRVSLPADPSMEKAPLLPLPAGESSIAPSWPVVQPPEPAYSTLNDCQTCLRCPSAYGCGCCSTLCYATLGLVVFALFLVLYPFVAALALVLLLLFGWLAGSVMVYLACLRPPPALVWKGAKLLQLTRLTFYQLPKAAEWRVTDLKPKAKLTTGLLQYAIAVRVPFLSEDELYAGGLFESLVRLAPSAEFMTSSMFFSAPPAISSLSSFREGENPVEYVMEVCRDIYPKVVQEWNDKTSDRALAHFCLHGLGAHRLEKADPSLHTGCAYVVRTNQLAALPVRDGFEHYGNDVYFDKDFKVVKIVREEQVEPWEMPRSTTFLPDGSRTWEYAKFCFRSSLFSFVTLVDHLYGCHLQLANVVVQAMREQLSSDHPIRRFLLPFSYGTININDLARQTLVTRDSFVPQLLPLDNEGLQLAWASAYKLLPPEYVLDTASGSEGPLELMETLFDREKVIKRKQEQGLDTSYYQQALRYWRILRKFVADYLDHYYGTGSRGEMALAADEELKLFLLQTVTQLQAFSDPFSTGQVHELWPSVPNSRKKLIFINFLTRFCELVTVGHEQVGQVQAYAQDASFCAFSWSKSLRQEGPLVGPKEVALGGALLMALTSTPMPRLLAQSPTDDWSHVFPAMSEGDRAKIFGDFQSELRKFSTECDEYNATAAERPFPNDFGLWVFNPKFLETSVSI
;
A
#
# COMPACT_ATOMS: atom_id res chain seq x y z
N MET A 1 -27.89 -4.28 31.12
CA MET A 1 -28.93 -3.49 31.86
C MET A 1 -28.29 -2.94 33.13
N PRO A 2 -28.63 -1.74 33.64
CA PRO A 2 -29.82 -0.89 33.44
C PRO A 2 -29.53 0.38 32.59
N ALA A 3 -30.37 0.76 31.62
CA ALA A 3 -31.59 1.59 31.69
C ALA A 3 -31.31 3.10 31.87
N TRP A 4 -31.28 3.84 30.75
CA TRP A 4 -31.54 5.29 30.70
C TRP A 4 -32.55 5.59 29.59
N ASN A 5 -33.70 6.10 30.01
CA ASN A 5 -34.80 6.59 29.19
C ASN A 5 -34.51 8.04 28.76
N VAL A 6 -34.77 8.37 27.48
CA VAL A 6 -35.08 9.74 27.08
C VAL A 6 -36.34 9.71 26.24
N ASN A 7 -37.41 10.27 26.80
CA ASN A 7 -38.66 10.60 26.14
C ASN A 7 -38.45 11.83 25.24
N VAL A 8 -38.87 11.74 23.98
CA VAL A 8 -39.24 12.93 23.20
C VAL A 8 -40.65 12.71 22.64
N THR A 9 -41.53 13.62 23.05
CA THR A 9 -42.95 13.68 22.73
C THR A 9 -43.18 14.16 21.30
N PHE A 10 -44.07 13.47 20.58
CA PHE A 10 -44.64 13.90 19.30
C PHE A 10 -46.00 14.57 19.53
N GLY A 11 -46.19 15.78 18.98
CA GLY A 11 -47.48 16.44 18.79
C GLY A 11 -47.78 16.56 17.29
N GLY A 12 -48.97 16.10 16.88
CA GLY A 12 -49.47 15.98 15.49
C GLY A 12 -49.68 17.30 14.72
N GLU A 13 -50.23 17.33 13.51
CA GLU A 13 -51.04 16.36 12.77
C GLU A 13 -51.03 16.64 11.24
N LYS A 14 -50.98 15.56 10.44
CA LYS A 14 -51.64 15.27 9.14
C LYS A 14 -51.85 16.36 8.07
N ARG A 15 -51.31 16.09 6.86
CA ARG A 15 -52.12 15.60 5.71
C ARG A 15 -51.27 14.98 4.58
N ARG A 16 -51.83 13.91 4.01
CA ARG A 16 -51.33 12.99 2.97
C ARG A 16 -51.08 13.67 1.61
N ARG A 17 -50.10 13.14 0.85
CA ARG A 17 -50.34 12.53 -0.49
C ARG A 17 -49.14 11.69 -0.95
N TYR A 18 -49.47 10.53 -1.49
CA TYR A 18 -48.61 9.52 -2.10
C TYR A 18 -47.93 10.05 -3.38
N LEU A 19 -46.71 9.59 -3.66
CA LEU A 19 -46.27 9.40 -5.04
C LEU A 19 -45.52 8.07 -5.20
N LYS A 20 -46.15 7.21 -6.00
CA LYS A 20 -45.64 5.94 -6.51
C LYS A 20 -44.53 6.23 -7.53
N VAL A 21 -43.43 5.50 -7.41
CA VAL A 21 -42.42 5.37 -8.45
C VAL A 21 -43.01 4.52 -9.58
N ALA A 22 -43.06 5.08 -10.79
CA ALA A 22 -43.39 4.36 -12.01
C ALA A 22 -42.26 4.55 -13.03
N VAL A 23 -41.73 3.40 -13.43
CA VAL A 23 -40.75 3.11 -14.49
C VAL A 23 -41.31 3.52 -15.86
N LEU A 24 -40.52 4.21 -16.68
CA LEU A 24 -40.59 4.28 -18.16
C LEU A 24 -39.22 4.88 -18.60
N GLY A 25 -38.37 4.28 -19.44
CA GLY A 25 -38.66 3.46 -20.62
C GLY A 25 -38.39 4.32 -21.87
N LEU A 26 -37.12 4.44 -22.27
CA LEU A 26 -36.66 5.19 -23.44
C LEU A 26 -36.72 4.31 -24.69
N GLY A 27 -37.27 4.82 -25.80
CA GLY A 27 -37.27 4.18 -27.12
C GLY A 27 -37.41 5.20 -28.25
N ALA A 28 -36.27 5.43 -28.93
CA ALA A 28 -35.96 6.02 -30.24
C ALA A 28 -37.06 5.97 -31.35
N CYS A 29 -37.08 6.72 -32.45
CA CYS A 29 -36.33 7.83 -33.06
C CYS A 29 -37.11 8.26 -34.35
N ILE A 30 -36.51 9.18 -35.12
CA ILE A 30 -36.32 9.16 -36.59
C ILE A 30 -37.01 10.31 -37.41
N ILE A 31 -36.13 11.03 -38.16
CA ILE A 31 -36.23 11.81 -39.43
C ILE A 31 -36.51 13.34 -39.45
N TRP A 32 -35.43 14.13 -39.65
CA TRP A 32 -35.09 15.16 -40.67
C TRP A 32 -36.14 15.67 -41.70
N PRO A 33 -35.84 16.65 -42.61
CA PRO A 33 -34.95 17.85 -42.60
C PRO A 33 -35.64 19.12 -43.18
N SER A 34 -35.06 20.33 -43.03
CA SER A 34 -34.87 21.32 -44.13
C SER A 34 -34.50 22.75 -43.66
N TRP A 35 -33.37 23.21 -44.21
CA TRP A 35 -32.83 24.57 -44.40
C TRP A 35 -33.77 25.51 -45.22
N PRO A 36 -33.44 26.80 -45.59
CA PRO A 36 -32.21 27.60 -45.39
C PRO A 36 -32.41 29.15 -45.14
N CYS A 37 -31.27 29.89 -45.10
CA CYS A 37 -31.05 31.31 -45.48
C CYS A 37 -31.65 32.41 -44.57
N GLY A 38 -31.02 33.53 -44.22
CA GLY A 38 -29.78 34.27 -44.54
C GLY A 38 -29.90 35.59 -43.72
N GLY A 39 -28.87 36.20 -43.14
CA GLY A 39 -27.80 36.95 -43.78
C GLY A 39 -27.56 38.26 -43.01
N PHE A 40 -26.30 38.51 -42.63
CA PHE A 40 -25.57 39.78 -42.45
C PHE A 40 -26.32 41.10 -42.05
N VAL A 41 -25.84 41.81 -41.01
CA VAL A 41 -24.88 42.95 -41.06
C VAL A 41 -24.72 43.59 -39.65
N ASN A 42 -23.48 44.03 -39.38
CA ASN A 42 -22.94 44.80 -38.26
C ASN A 42 -23.79 45.99 -37.73
N SER A 43 -23.74 46.24 -36.42
CA SER A 43 -22.91 47.29 -35.79
C SER A 43 -23.52 47.83 -34.46
N ALA A 44 -22.65 47.88 -33.46
CA ALA A 44 -22.46 48.90 -32.42
C ALA A 44 -23.63 49.55 -31.65
N THR A 45 -23.36 49.70 -30.36
CA THR A 45 -23.79 50.76 -29.41
C THR A 45 -25.06 50.59 -28.56
N SER A 46 -24.79 50.62 -27.23
CA SER A 46 -25.54 51.28 -26.14
C SER A 46 -27.03 51.01 -25.94
N ALA A 47 -27.32 50.42 -24.77
CA ALA A 47 -28.55 50.58 -23.99
C ALA A 47 -28.95 52.09 -23.81
N PRO A 48 -30.19 52.48 -23.43
CA PRO A 48 -31.08 51.76 -22.50
C PRO A 48 -32.63 51.88 -22.70
N ARG A 49 -33.33 51.06 -21.89
CA ARG A 49 -34.67 51.21 -21.27
C ARG A 49 -35.77 52.04 -21.96
N GLY A 50 -36.92 51.39 -22.21
CA GLY A 50 -38.22 52.04 -22.39
C GLY A 50 -39.34 51.00 -22.51
N GLU A 51 -40.30 51.07 -21.60
CA GLU A 51 -41.39 50.12 -21.35
C GLU A 51 -42.67 50.53 -22.15
N ILE A 52 -43.70 49.67 -22.13
CA ILE A 52 -45.15 49.96 -22.32
C ILE A 52 -45.83 49.65 -23.69
N HIS A 53 -46.57 48.52 -23.64
CA HIS A 53 -47.98 48.24 -23.98
C HIS A 53 -48.63 48.30 -25.39
N SER A 54 -49.33 47.17 -25.63
CA SER A 54 -50.67 46.97 -26.24
C SER A 54 -50.77 46.82 -27.76
N ARG A 55 -51.09 45.64 -28.34
CA ARG A 55 -52.32 44.79 -28.34
C ARG A 55 -53.41 45.36 -29.27
N ALA A 56 -53.75 44.64 -30.36
CA ALA A 56 -55.09 44.08 -30.65
C ALA A 56 -55.33 43.76 -32.15
N SER A 57 -56.35 42.91 -32.36
CA SER A 57 -57.07 42.46 -33.57
C SER A 57 -56.46 41.25 -34.32
N ASP A 58 -57.03 40.03 -34.17
CA ASP A 58 -58.29 39.49 -34.72
C ASP A 58 -58.17 39.27 -36.25
N LEU A 59 -58.59 38.18 -36.91
CA LEU A 59 -59.53 37.11 -36.61
C LEU A 59 -59.30 35.96 -37.64
N ARG A 60 -59.63 34.74 -37.22
CA ARG A 60 -59.99 33.48 -37.92
C ARG A 60 -60.24 33.50 -39.45
N VAL A 61 -60.02 32.37 -40.14
CA VAL A 61 -61.09 31.48 -40.69
C VAL A 61 -60.55 30.38 -41.66
N THR A 62 -60.97 29.13 -41.36
CA THR A 62 -61.27 27.92 -42.17
C THR A 62 -60.22 27.08 -42.93
N LEU A 63 -60.32 25.77 -42.62
CA LEU A 63 -59.93 24.58 -43.39
C LEU A 63 -60.90 24.30 -44.57
N PRO A 64 -60.43 23.56 -45.59
CA PRO A 64 -61.12 22.36 -46.09
C PRO A 64 -60.14 21.16 -46.17
N ALA A 65 -60.45 19.96 -45.67
CA ALA A 65 -61.40 18.94 -46.11
C ALA A 65 -61.00 18.15 -47.38
N ALA A 66 -60.48 16.94 -47.12
CA ALA A 66 -60.66 15.65 -47.81
C ALA A 66 -60.21 15.42 -49.26
N ALA A 67 -59.27 14.48 -49.41
CA ALA A 67 -59.28 13.45 -50.46
C ALA A 67 -58.71 12.14 -49.88
N VAL A 68 -59.16 11.03 -50.45
CA VAL A 68 -59.32 9.69 -49.88
C VAL A 68 -58.51 8.66 -50.71
N LEU A 69 -58.20 7.50 -50.12
CA LEU A 69 -57.72 6.21 -50.71
C LEU A 69 -56.22 6.13 -51.09
N ASP A 70 -55.49 5.02 -50.92
CA ASP A 70 -55.78 3.67 -50.43
C ASP A 70 -54.49 2.96 -49.98
N VAL A 71 -54.68 1.85 -49.26
CA VAL A 71 -53.75 0.97 -48.55
C VAL A 71 -52.91 0.07 -49.47
N GLY A 72 -51.65 -0.21 -49.09
CA GLY A 72 -51.05 -1.52 -49.33
C GLY A 72 -49.51 -1.60 -49.49
N SER A 73 -48.80 -2.02 -48.44
CA SER A 73 -47.64 -2.94 -48.55
C SER A 73 -47.23 -3.50 -47.17
N ALA A 74 -46.80 -4.78 -47.17
CA ALA A 74 -46.56 -5.73 -46.07
C ALA A 74 -45.67 -5.28 -44.87
N PRO A 75 -45.74 -5.96 -43.70
CA PRO A 75 -44.88 -5.67 -42.54
C PRO A 75 -43.42 -6.09 -42.81
N ALA A 76 -42.47 -5.18 -42.55
CA ALA A 76 -41.04 -5.44 -42.66
C ALA A 76 -40.53 -6.39 -41.55
N GLU A 77 -39.61 -7.29 -41.88
CA GLU A 77 -38.91 -8.13 -40.90
C GLU A 77 -38.09 -7.28 -39.91
N PRO A 78 -38.07 -7.63 -38.61
CA PRO A 78 -37.32 -6.88 -37.60
C PRO A 78 -35.81 -7.05 -37.81
N SER A 79 -35.07 -5.94 -37.70
CA SER A 79 -33.60 -5.96 -37.87
C SER A 79 -32.92 -6.70 -36.71
N ALA A 80 -31.71 -7.25 -36.96
CA ALA A 80 -30.94 -7.97 -35.94
C ALA A 80 -30.74 -7.19 -34.62
N VAL A 81 -30.70 -5.85 -34.70
CA VAL A 81 -30.60 -4.95 -33.55
C VAL A 81 -31.90 -4.92 -32.72
N GLN A 82 -33.07 -5.03 -33.36
CA GLN A 82 -34.37 -5.08 -32.68
C GLN A 82 -34.60 -6.42 -31.96
N ILE A 83 -33.92 -7.49 -32.38
CA ILE A 83 -33.91 -8.80 -31.69
C ILE A 83 -32.89 -8.81 -30.53
N LEU A 84 -31.77 -8.09 -30.68
CA LEU A 84 -30.68 -8.06 -29.69
C LEU A 84 -31.05 -7.31 -28.40
N VAL A 85 -31.80 -6.20 -28.51
CA VAL A 85 -32.15 -5.36 -27.36
C VAL A 85 -33.02 -6.10 -26.33
N PRO A 86 -34.10 -6.83 -26.72
CA PRO A 86 -34.86 -7.65 -25.78
C PRO A 86 -34.04 -8.78 -25.15
N LEU A 87 -33.14 -9.41 -25.92
CA LEU A 87 -32.27 -10.49 -25.43
C LEU A 87 -31.29 -9.98 -24.37
N LEU A 88 -30.64 -8.82 -24.60
CA LEU A 88 -29.74 -8.22 -23.62
C LEU A 88 -30.48 -7.73 -22.36
N CYS A 89 -31.69 -7.19 -22.52
CA CYS A 89 -32.54 -6.80 -21.39
C CYS A 89 -33.02 -7.99 -20.55
N ALA A 90 -33.08 -9.20 -21.11
CA ALA A 90 -33.43 -10.43 -20.39
C ALA A 90 -32.21 -11.15 -19.78
N ILE A 91 -31.06 -11.13 -20.46
CA ILE A 91 -29.83 -11.81 -20.02
C ILE A 91 -29.24 -11.14 -18.78
N ILE A 92 -29.23 -9.81 -18.71
CA ILE A 92 -28.60 -9.09 -17.59
C ILE A 92 -29.30 -9.38 -16.23
N PRO A 93 -30.64 -9.32 -16.12
CA PRO A 93 -31.32 -9.69 -14.88
C PRO A 93 -31.16 -11.17 -14.53
N VAL A 94 -31.17 -12.07 -15.52
CA VAL A 94 -31.01 -13.52 -15.28
C VAL A 94 -29.58 -13.85 -14.84
N ALA A 95 -28.57 -13.21 -15.41
CA ALA A 95 -27.18 -13.36 -15.00
C ALA A 95 -26.96 -12.79 -13.59
N TYR A 96 -27.51 -11.61 -13.29
CA TYR A 96 -27.46 -11.06 -11.94
C TYR A 96 -28.18 -11.96 -10.92
N TRP A 97 -29.33 -12.52 -11.30
CA TRP A 97 -30.06 -13.49 -10.48
C TRP A 97 -29.21 -14.74 -10.21
N TRP A 98 -28.63 -15.35 -11.25
CA TRP A 98 -27.96 -16.65 -11.16
C TRP A 98 -26.54 -16.59 -10.58
N TYR A 99 -25.78 -15.53 -10.88
CA TYR A 99 -24.37 -15.41 -10.47
C TYR A 99 -24.16 -14.55 -9.22
N VAL A 100 -25.10 -13.67 -8.86
CA VAL A 100 -24.95 -12.77 -7.70
C VAL A 100 -25.97 -13.09 -6.63
N LEU A 101 -27.27 -13.00 -6.94
CA LEU A 101 -28.32 -13.20 -5.94
C LEU A 101 -28.41 -14.64 -5.43
N VAL A 102 -28.39 -15.63 -6.31
CA VAL A 102 -28.51 -17.05 -5.92
C VAL A 102 -27.32 -17.51 -5.07
N PRO A 103 -26.04 -17.24 -5.40
CA PRO A 103 -24.92 -17.62 -4.54
C PRO A 103 -24.90 -16.87 -3.21
N PHE A 104 -25.24 -15.57 -3.21
CA PHE A 104 -25.35 -14.77 -1.99
C PHE A 104 -26.43 -15.31 -1.06
N LYS A 105 -27.63 -15.58 -1.59
CA LYS A 105 -28.73 -16.18 -0.83
C LYS A 105 -28.43 -17.62 -0.42
N ARG A 106 -27.68 -18.41 -1.19
CA ARG A 106 -27.21 -19.76 -0.78
C ARG A 106 -26.21 -19.67 0.38
N ARG A 107 -25.31 -18.68 0.41
CA ARG A 107 -24.42 -18.42 1.55
C ARG A 107 -25.19 -17.98 2.78
N GLU A 108 -26.17 -17.10 2.62
CA GLU A 108 -27.05 -16.65 3.71
C GLU A 108 -27.89 -17.82 4.27
N LEU A 109 -28.44 -18.67 3.40
CA LEU A 109 -29.17 -19.88 3.76
C LEU A 109 -28.26 -20.92 4.46
N ALA A 110 -27.00 -21.07 4.01
CA ALA A 110 -26.03 -21.96 4.64
C ALA A 110 -25.54 -21.44 6.00
N SER A 111 -25.46 -20.11 6.17
CA SER A 111 -25.16 -19.46 7.45
C SER A 111 -26.33 -19.61 8.44
N SER A 112 -27.56 -19.39 7.98
CA SER A 112 -28.79 -19.56 8.77
C SER A 112 -29.04 -21.02 9.17
N LYS A 113 -28.72 -21.99 8.31
CA LYS A 113 -28.75 -23.44 8.65
C LYS A 113 -27.74 -23.83 9.73
N ARG A 114 -26.59 -23.15 9.85
CA ARG A 114 -25.62 -23.39 10.93
C ARG A 114 -26.03 -22.76 12.27
N LYS A 115 -26.85 -21.72 12.25
CA LYS A 115 -27.29 -20.97 13.45
C LYS A 115 -28.63 -21.42 14.04
N GLY A 116 -29.45 -22.14 13.27
CA GLY A 116 -30.73 -22.70 13.74
C GLY A 116 -31.98 -21.88 13.37
N ASP A 117 -31.80 -20.61 12.97
CA ASP A 117 -32.86 -19.64 12.66
C ASP A 117 -33.83 -20.12 11.55
N MET A 118 -33.36 -20.95 10.61
CA MET A 118 -34.19 -21.49 9.52
C MET A 118 -35.30 -22.41 10.04
N LYS A 119 -35.08 -23.14 11.13
CA LYS A 119 -36.07 -24.05 11.70
C LYS A 119 -37.24 -23.27 12.32
N GLU A 120 -36.91 -22.21 13.04
CA GLU A 120 -37.87 -21.30 13.67
C GLU A 120 -38.70 -20.56 12.61
N TYR A 121 -38.05 -20.06 11.55
CA TYR A 121 -38.73 -19.43 10.43
C TYR A 121 -39.70 -20.37 9.69
N LEU A 122 -39.31 -21.64 9.47
CA LEU A 122 -40.19 -22.63 8.83
C LEU A 122 -41.38 -23.02 9.73
N GLN A 123 -41.22 -23.03 11.05
CA GLN A 123 -42.30 -23.25 12.01
C GLN A 123 -43.30 -22.08 12.01
N ASP A 124 -42.81 -20.83 12.03
CA ASP A 124 -43.64 -19.63 11.89
C ASP A 124 -44.41 -19.60 10.57
N LEU A 125 -43.74 -19.99 9.48
CA LEU A 125 -44.34 -20.07 8.15
C LEU A 125 -45.43 -21.15 8.08
N ALA A 126 -45.32 -22.24 8.87
CA ALA A 126 -46.32 -23.30 8.95
C ALA A 126 -47.56 -22.92 9.78
N ILE A 127 -47.41 -22.05 10.78
CA ILE A 127 -48.52 -21.63 11.66
C ILE A 127 -49.31 -20.44 11.07
N ALA A 128 -48.69 -19.62 10.22
CA ALA A 128 -49.33 -18.43 9.64
C ALA A 128 -50.59 -18.74 8.78
N PRO A 129 -51.60 -17.84 8.70
CA PRO A 129 -52.79 -18.05 7.87
C PRO A 129 -52.44 -18.21 6.38
N ALA A 130 -53.02 -19.23 5.73
CA ALA A 130 -52.61 -19.66 4.38
C ALA A 130 -52.79 -18.61 3.26
N GLN A 131 -53.57 -17.54 3.48
CA GLN A 131 -53.78 -16.49 2.49
C GLN A 131 -52.76 -15.35 2.56
N GLU A 132 -52.10 -15.11 3.70
CA GLU A 132 -51.25 -13.94 3.89
C GLU A 132 -49.82 -14.14 3.38
N ARG A 133 -49.32 -15.38 3.36
CA ARG A 133 -47.93 -15.71 3.00
C ARG A 133 -47.82 -16.76 1.89
N LYS A 134 -48.74 -16.75 0.92
CA LYS A 134 -48.79 -17.70 -0.21
C LYS A 134 -47.50 -17.82 -1.03
N PRO A 135 -46.84 -16.71 -1.44
CA PRO A 135 -45.62 -16.80 -2.27
C PRO A 135 -44.47 -17.47 -1.53
N GLU A 136 -44.35 -17.18 -0.24
CA GLU A 136 -43.29 -17.71 0.62
C GLU A 136 -43.53 -19.19 0.94
N ARG A 137 -44.77 -19.60 1.22
CA ARG A 137 -45.12 -21.02 1.36
C ARG A 137 -44.86 -21.81 0.08
N TRP A 138 -45.19 -21.25 -1.07
CA TRP A 138 -44.88 -21.86 -2.36
C TRP A 138 -43.36 -22.03 -2.56
N LEU A 139 -42.58 -20.99 -2.23
CA LEU A 139 -41.12 -21.02 -2.37
C LEU A 139 -40.45 -22.03 -1.43
N PHE A 140 -40.98 -22.20 -0.21
CA PHE A 140 -40.43 -23.10 0.82
C PHE A 140 -41.18 -24.43 0.96
N ASP A 141 -42.10 -24.76 0.05
CA ASP A 141 -42.97 -25.95 0.12
C ASP A 141 -42.17 -27.26 0.30
N LYS A 142 -41.08 -27.42 -0.46
CA LYS A 142 -40.17 -28.56 -0.33
C LYS A 142 -39.58 -28.68 1.08
N TYR A 143 -39.13 -27.57 1.67
CA TYR A 143 -38.52 -27.55 3.01
C TYR A 143 -39.54 -27.73 4.12
N LEU A 144 -40.76 -27.20 3.95
CA LEU A 144 -41.88 -27.42 4.87
C LEU A 144 -42.32 -28.90 4.88
N ARG A 145 -42.30 -29.57 3.72
CA ARG A 145 -42.58 -31.01 3.58
C ARG A 145 -41.44 -31.88 4.13
N GLU A 146 -40.19 -31.56 3.83
CA GLU A 146 -39.01 -32.26 4.38
C GLU A 146 -38.96 -32.15 5.91
N ALA A 147 -39.40 -31.01 6.47
CA ALA A 147 -39.53 -30.79 7.91
C ALA A 147 -40.81 -31.40 8.53
N LYS A 148 -41.69 -32.03 7.73
CA LYS A 148 -42.99 -32.61 8.14
C LYS A 148 -43.95 -31.62 8.80
N LEU A 149 -43.89 -30.34 8.43
CA LEU A 149 -44.73 -29.28 8.99
C LEU A 149 -46.05 -29.07 8.23
N ILE A 150 -46.20 -29.68 7.04
CA ILE A 150 -47.43 -29.69 6.22
C ILE A 150 -47.65 -31.09 5.63
N GLU A 151 -48.91 -31.52 5.51
CA GLU A 151 -49.26 -32.85 4.97
C GLU A 151 -49.09 -32.93 3.44
N ALA A 152 -48.72 -34.12 2.97
CA ALA A 152 -48.38 -34.38 1.56
C ALA A 152 -49.63 -34.48 0.66
N GLY A 153 -50.10 -33.34 0.14
CA GLY A 153 -51.07 -33.26 -0.97
C GLY A 153 -50.41 -33.02 -2.33
N GLU A 154 -51.02 -33.56 -3.40
CA GLU A 154 -50.53 -33.74 -4.78
C GLU A 154 -49.73 -32.59 -5.41
N ALA A 155 -48.63 -32.94 -6.07
CA ALA A 155 -47.66 -32.04 -6.68
C ALA A 155 -48.18 -31.36 -7.96
N SER A 156 -48.08 -30.03 -8.02
CA SER A 156 -48.34 -29.26 -9.25
C SER A 156 -47.21 -29.45 -10.27
N GLY A 157 -47.46 -30.28 -11.29
CA GLY A 157 -47.12 -30.10 -12.72
C GLY A 157 -45.66 -29.97 -13.20
N LEU A 158 -44.72 -29.43 -12.42
CA LEU A 158 -43.34 -29.20 -12.85
C LEU A 158 -42.44 -30.46 -12.88
N PRO A 159 -42.63 -31.50 -12.03
CA PRO A 159 -41.73 -32.66 -12.02
C PRO A 159 -41.73 -33.46 -13.33
N LYS A 160 -42.86 -33.51 -14.05
CA LYS A 160 -42.95 -34.19 -15.36
C LYS A 160 -42.18 -33.46 -16.46
N ALA A 161 -42.19 -32.12 -16.46
CA ALA A 161 -41.47 -31.33 -17.45
C ALA A 161 -39.94 -31.45 -17.26
N VAL A 162 -39.49 -31.44 -15.99
CA VAL A 162 -38.07 -31.62 -15.65
C VAL A 162 -37.61 -33.04 -15.94
N GLN A 163 -38.41 -34.07 -15.64
CA GLN A 163 -38.08 -35.46 -15.98
C GLN A 163 -38.03 -35.72 -17.50
N THR A 164 -38.85 -35.02 -18.29
CA THR A 164 -38.82 -35.15 -19.77
C THR A 164 -37.56 -34.52 -20.35
N VAL A 165 -37.07 -33.42 -19.76
CA VAL A 165 -35.83 -32.75 -20.17
C VAL A 165 -34.58 -33.50 -19.67
N GLU A 166 -34.60 -34.04 -18.46
CA GLU A 166 -33.52 -34.86 -17.91
C GLU A 166 -33.38 -36.20 -18.67
N ALA A 167 -34.49 -36.86 -19.02
CA ALA A 167 -34.46 -38.08 -19.82
C ALA A 167 -33.88 -37.85 -21.24
N GLY A 168 -34.19 -36.71 -21.87
CA GLY A 168 -33.63 -36.33 -23.17
C GLY A 168 -32.15 -35.96 -23.13
N LEU A 169 -31.65 -35.47 -21.99
CA LEU A 169 -30.23 -35.14 -21.78
C LEU A 169 -29.38 -36.38 -21.43
N GLN A 170 -29.98 -37.39 -20.79
CA GLN A 170 -29.30 -38.65 -20.44
C GLN A 170 -29.18 -39.63 -21.60
N GLU A 171 -29.96 -39.46 -22.66
CA GLU A 171 -29.86 -40.25 -23.91
C GLU A 171 -28.73 -39.76 -24.83
N GLN A 172 -28.14 -38.58 -24.57
CA GLN A 172 -27.14 -37.92 -25.42
C GLN A 172 -25.68 -38.01 -24.93
N LEU A 173 -25.41 -38.68 -23.80
CA LEU A 173 -24.05 -38.83 -23.27
C LEU A 173 -23.69 -40.32 -23.07
N PRO A 174 -22.67 -40.86 -23.78
CA PRO A 174 -22.21 -42.22 -23.57
C PRO A 174 -21.24 -42.31 -22.38
N GLY A 175 -21.58 -43.20 -21.43
CA GLY A 175 -20.72 -43.66 -20.33
C GLY A 175 -20.86 -42.79 -19.06
N GLY A 176 -21.34 -43.26 -17.92
CA GLY A 176 -21.42 -44.63 -17.42
C GLY A 176 -20.83 -44.66 -16.00
N ASN A 177 -21.71 -44.49 -15.02
CA ASN A 177 -21.64 -44.94 -13.62
C ASN A 177 -20.30 -45.45 -13.06
N ALA A 178 -19.83 -44.83 -11.96
CA ALA A 178 -19.37 -45.59 -10.80
C ALA A 178 -19.55 -44.78 -9.51
N GLN A 179 -20.54 -45.19 -8.71
CA GLN A 179 -20.67 -44.85 -7.30
C GLN A 179 -19.55 -45.52 -6.50
N PHE A 180 -18.96 -44.83 -5.54
CA PHE A 180 -18.39 -45.48 -4.36
C PHE A 180 -18.79 -44.69 -3.11
N GLY A 181 -19.71 -45.28 -2.35
CA GLY A 181 -19.92 -44.93 -0.95
C GLY A 181 -19.03 -45.80 -0.08
N VAL A 182 -18.36 -45.18 0.90
CA VAL A 182 -17.76 -45.91 2.03
C VAL A 182 -18.03 -45.14 3.32
N ARG A 183 -18.83 -45.75 4.20
CA ARG A 183 -18.90 -45.43 5.64
C ARG A 183 -17.57 -45.83 6.27
N VAL A 184 -16.98 -44.96 7.10
CA VAL A 184 -15.91 -45.36 8.01
C VAL A 184 -16.28 -44.97 9.44
N SER A 185 -16.46 -46.01 10.25
CA SER A 185 -16.52 -45.99 11.70
C SER A 185 -15.13 -45.69 12.26
N LEU A 186 -15.02 -44.79 13.23
CA LEU A 186 -13.79 -44.49 13.96
C LEU A 186 -13.52 -45.58 15.01
N PRO A 187 -12.31 -46.17 15.09
CA PRO A 187 -11.76 -46.65 16.33
C PRO A 187 -10.77 -45.64 16.91
N ALA A 188 -10.88 -45.40 18.22
CA ALA A 188 -9.89 -44.68 18.99
C ALA A 188 -8.70 -45.61 19.29
N ASP A 189 -7.49 -45.22 18.88
CA ASP A 189 -6.23 -45.80 19.36
C ASP A 189 -5.18 -44.67 19.53
N PRO A 190 -4.65 -44.44 20.75
CA PRO A 190 -3.62 -43.46 21.01
C PRO A 190 -2.23 -44.08 20.84
N SER A 191 -1.82 -44.33 19.60
CA SER A 191 -0.41 -44.59 19.28
C SER A 191 -0.13 -44.32 17.79
N MET A 192 0.34 -43.11 17.47
CA MET A 192 1.02 -42.87 16.19
C MET A 192 2.47 -42.48 16.45
N GLU A 193 3.31 -43.50 16.30
CA GLU A 193 4.71 -43.39 15.91
C GLU A 193 4.89 -42.47 14.71
N LYS A 194 6.03 -41.79 14.73
CA LYS A 194 6.61 -40.99 13.64
C LYS A 194 6.55 -41.77 12.32
N ALA A 195 5.72 -41.34 11.38
CA ALA A 195 5.88 -41.73 9.98
C ALA A 195 7.15 -41.04 9.43
N PRO A 196 8.15 -41.78 8.91
CA PRO A 196 9.30 -41.14 8.30
C PRO A 196 8.88 -40.54 6.96
N LEU A 197 9.17 -39.24 6.78
CA LEU A 197 9.18 -38.64 5.45
C LEU A 197 10.16 -39.41 4.57
N LEU A 198 9.76 -39.67 3.32
CA LEU A 198 10.62 -40.24 2.29
C LEU A 198 11.97 -39.49 2.28
N PRO A 199 13.11 -40.18 2.36
CA PRO A 199 14.41 -39.54 2.27
C PRO A 199 14.52 -38.87 0.90
N LEU A 200 14.73 -37.55 0.90
CA LEU A 200 15.05 -36.80 -0.31
C LEU A 200 16.40 -37.30 -0.83
N PRO A 201 16.55 -37.52 -2.15
CA PRO A 201 17.81 -38.00 -2.71
C PRO A 201 18.92 -37.00 -2.40
N ALA A 202 20.07 -37.52 -1.97
CA ALA A 202 21.30 -36.77 -1.77
C ALA A 202 21.83 -36.30 -3.14
N GLY A 203 21.28 -35.20 -3.66
CA GLY A 203 21.90 -34.47 -4.75
C GLY A 203 23.14 -33.74 -4.24
N GLU A 204 24.21 -33.74 -5.03
CA GLU A 204 25.40 -32.93 -4.76
C GLU A 204 25.00 -31.46 -4.52
N SER A 205 25.62 -30.85 -3.51
CA SER A 205 25.31 -29.50 -3.07
C SER A 205 25.71 -28.48 -4.15
N SER A 206 24.76 -28.05 -4.96
CA SER A 206 24.90 -26.79 -5.69
C SER A 206 24.70 -25.63 -4.70
N ILE A 207 25.69 -25.41 -3.80
CA ILE A 207 25.70 -24.18 -2.98
C ILE A 207 25.76 -23.03 -3.99
N ALA A 208 24.72 -22.19 -4.02
CA ALA A 208 24.73 -21.03 -4.88
C ALA A 208 26.00 -20.20 -4.55
N PRO A 209 26.83 -19.87 -5.54
CA PRO A 209 28.03 -19.07 -5.30
C PRO A 209 27.63 -17.74 -4.65
N SER A 210 28.38 -17.31 -3.63
CA SER A 210 28.18 -15.99 -3.03
C SER A 210 28.69 -14.95 -4.02
N TRP A 211 27.78 -14.18 -4.61
CA TRP A 211 28.14 -13.14 -5.58
C TRP A 211 28.54 -11.85 -4.86
N PRO A 212 29.62 -11.18 -5.28
CA PRO A 212 30.04 -9.93 -4.67
C PRO A 212 29.00 -8.84 -4.92
N VAL A 213 28.94 -7.85 -4.02
CA VAL A 213 28.23 -6.60 -4.29
C VAL A 213 28.94 -5.87 -5.42
N VAL A 214 28.18 -5.44 -6.43
CA VAL A 214 28.69 -4.63 -7.53
C VAL A 214 28.26 -3.20 -7.30
N GLN A 215 29.22 -2.28 -7.14
CA GLN A 215 28.91 -0.86 -7.07
C GLN A 215 28.37 -0.39 -8.42
N PRO A 216 27.26 0.37 -8.47
CA PRO A 216 26.88 1.04 -9.69
C PRO A 216 28.00 1.99 -10.14
N PRO A 217 28.16 2.24 -11.46
CA PRO A 217 28.95 3.38 -11.90
C PRO A 217 28.43 4.65 -11.22
N GLU A 218 29.30 5.63 -10.95
CA GLU A 218 28.87 6.85 -10.27
C GLU A 218 27.63 7.43 -10.96
N PRO A 219 26.51 7.59 -10.22
CA PRO A 219 25.23 7.90 -10.85
C PRO A 219 25.26 9.29 -11.49
N ALA A 220 24.50 9.46 -12.56
CA ALA A 220 24.46 10.64 -13.42
C ALA A 220 24.08 11.98 -12.74
N TYR A 221 23.81 11.99 -11.43
CA TYR A 221 23.55 13.22 -10.66
C TYR A 221 24.73 14.21 -10.70
N SER A 222 25.97 13.71 -10.86
CA SER A 222 27.17 14.56 -10.95
C SER A 222 27.44 15.09 -12.36
N THR A 223 27.10 14.35 -13.41
CA THR A 223 27.47 14.66 -14.80
C THR A 223 26.41 15.45 -15.57
N LEU A 224 25.15 15.47 -15.12
CA LEU A 224 24.09 16.27 -15.75
C LEU A 224 24.14 17.76 -15.35
N ASN A 225 24.71 18.10 -14.20
CA ASN A 225 24.90 19.50 -13.80
C ASN A 225 26.02 20.20 -14.60
N ASP A 226 27.03 19.46 -15.08
CA ASP A 226 28.06 20.00 -15.98
C ASP A 226 27.53 20.20 -17.42
N CYS A 227 26.31 19.72 -17.72
CA CYS A 227 25.60 20.03 -18.94
C CYS A 227 24.76 21.33 -18.85
N GLN A 228 24.96 22.16 -17.81
CA GLN A 228 24.61 23.59 -17.91
C GLN A 228 25.50 24.34 -18.91
N THR A 229 26.59 23.70 -19.38
CA THR A 229 27.46 24.22 -20.44
C THR A 229 26.99 23.94 -21.87
N CYS A 230 25.73 23.49 -22.06
CA CYS A 230 25.12 23.43 -23.40
C CYS A 230 24.98 24.82 -24.08
N LEU A 231 25.24 25.92 -23.36
CA LEU A 231 25.37 27.27 -23.92
C LEU A 231 26.64 27.50 -24.76
N ARG A 232 27.59 26.55 -24.82
CA ARG A 232 28.78 26.65 -25.70
C ARG A 232 28.86 25.57 -26.77
N CYS A 233 27.80 24.78 -26.97
CA CYS A 233 27.75 23.85 -28.10
C CYS A 233 27.51 24.66 -29.39
N PRO A 234 28.41 24.61 -30.40
CA PRO A 234 28.21 25.30 -31.67
C PRO A 234 27.12 24.65 -32.54
N SER A 235 26.41 23.62 -32.04
CA SER A 235 25.26 23.04 -32.74
C SER A 235 24.03 23.94 -32.53
N ALA A 236 23.96 24.94 -33.39
CA ALA A 236 22.86 25.90 -33.50
C ALA A 236 21.55 25.21 -33.92
N TYR A 237 20.86 24.55 -32.99
CA TYR A 237 19.43 24.19 -33.15
C TYR A 237 18.62 24.18 -31.83
N GLY A 238 19.16 24.64 -30.69
CA GLY A 238 18.55 24.36 -29.38
C GLY A 238 18.48 25.46 -28.30
N CYS A 239 18.78 26.73 -28.53
CA CYS A 239 18.61 27.76 -27.47
C CYS A 239 17.23 28.41 -27.52
N GLY A 240 16.40 28.15 -26.50
CA GLY A 240 15.06 28.71 -26.30
C GLY A 240 14.98 30.23 -26.08
N CYS A 241 16.07 30.95 -26.25
CA CYS A 241 16.18 32.39 -26.03
C CYS A 241 15.51 33.24 -27.15
N CYS A 242 15.40 32.75 -28.38
CA CYS A 242 14.62 33.39 -29.47
C CYS A 242 13.13 33.04 -29.47
N SER A 243 12.72 32.10 -28.60
CA SER A 243 11.42 31.46 -28.69
C SER A 243 10.32 32.27 -27.98
N THR A 244 10.66 32.99 -26.91
CA THR A 244 9.68 33.69 -26.06
C THR A 244 8.99 34.87 -26.77
N LEU A 245 9.71 35.60 -27.63
CA LEU A 245 9.13 36.69 -28.42
C LEU A 245 8.31 36.17 -29.62
N CYS A 246 8.73 35.06 -30.24
CA CYS A 246 7.95 34.39 -31.28
C CYS A 246 6.67 33.74 -30.72
N TYR A 247 6.72 33.14 -29.53
CA TYR A 247 5.57 32.49 -28.89
C TYR A 247 4.50 33.49 -28.40
N ALA A 248 4.89 34.72 -28.04
CA ALA A 248 3.91 35.76 -27.68
C ALA A 248 3.09 36.23 -28.89
N THR A 249 3.73 36.43 -30.04
CA THR A 249 3.05 36.79 -31.30
C THR A 249 2.30 35.61 -31.93
N LEU A 250 2.85 34.39 -31.84
CA LEU A 250 2.17 33.17 -32.26
C LEU A 250 0.96 32.88 -31.35
N GLY A 251 1.07 33.13 -30.05
CA GLY A 251 -0.01 32.95 -29.08
C GLY A 251 -1.22 33.84 -29.34
N LEU A 252 -1.02 35.10 -29.76
CA LEU A 252 -2.10 36.01 -30.14
C LEU A 252 -2.80 35.60 -31.44
N VAL A 253 -2.04 35.13 -32.43
CA VAL A 253 -2.58 34.64 -33.72
C VAL A 253 -3.27 33.28 -33.54
N VAL A 254 -2.70 32.39 -32.72
CA VAL A 254 -3.28 31.10 -32.37
C VAL A 254 -4.54 31.29 -31.52
N PHE A 255 -4.61 32.25 -30.59
CA PHE A 255 -5.82 32.52 -29.80
C PHE A 255 -6.99 33.03 -30.68
N ALA A 256 -6.69 33.91 -31.64
CA ALA A 256 -7.69 34.39 -32.61
C ALA A 256 -8.16 33.27 -33.56
N LEU A 257 -7.23 32.41 -34.02
CA LEU A 257 -7.56 31.22 -34.81
C LEU A 257 -8.30 30.17 -33.96
N PHE A 258 -7.96 30.03 -32.69
CA PHE A 258 -8.60 29.12 -31.75
C PHE A 258 -10.05 29.54 -31.51
N LEU A 259 -10.39 30.83 -31.35
CA LEU A 259 -11.80 31.23 -31.20
C LEU A 259 -12.68 30.92 -32.43
N VAL A 260 -12.08 30.85 -33.62
CA VAL A 260 -12.78 30.53 -34.88
C VAL A 260 -12.78 29.03 -35.17
N LEU A 261 -11.69 28.34 -34.85
CA LEU A 261 -11.50 26.92 -35.06
C LEU A 261 -11.98 26.07 -33.89
N TYR A 262 -12.16 26.60 -32.68
CA TYR A 262 -12.51 25.85 -31.46
C TYR A 262 -13.79 25.02 -31.60
N PRO A 263 -14.90 25.48 -32.22
CA PRO A 263 -16.04 24.59 -32.41
C PRO A 263 -15.73 23.44 -33.39
N PHE A 264 -14.90 23.68 -34.41
CA PHE A 264 -14.46 22.66 -35.37
C PHE A 264 -13.40 21.74 -34.80
N VAL A 265 -12.49 22.23 -33.97
CA VAL A 265 -11.46 21.48 -33.26
C VAL A 265 -12.08 20.74 -32.09
N ALA A 266 -13.12 21.25 -31.44
CA ALA A 266 -13.88 20.52 -30.41
C ALA A 266 -14.75 19.43 -31.05
N ALA A 267 -15.39 19.70 -32.20
CA ALA A 267 -16.12 18.68 -32.94
C ALA A 267 -15.18 17.62 -33.53
N LEU A 268 -14.04 18.03 -34.11
CA LEU A 268 -13.02 17.13 -34.59
C LEU A 268 -12.36 16.39 -33.43
N ALA A 269 -12.07 17.03 -32.30
CA ALA A 269 -11.54 16.39 -31.10
C ALA A 269 -12.57 15.42 -30.51
N LEU A 270 -13.88 15.71 -30.55
CA LEU A 270 -14.93 14.78 -30.14
C LEU A 270 -15.04 13.60 -31.10
N VAL A 271 -14.96 13.83 -32.41
CA VAL A 271 -14.96 12.77 -33.44
C VAL A 271 -13.67 11.95 -33.36
N LEU A 272 -12.52 12.57 -33.08
CA LEU A 272 -11.26 11.90 -32.81
C LEU A 272 -11.31 11.19 -31.44
N LEU A 273 -11.95 11.74 -30.41
CA LEU A 273 -12.18 11.04 -29.14
C LEU A 273 -13.14 9.86 -29.31
N LEU A 274 -14.10 9.94 -30.22
CA LEU A 274 -15.02 8.85 -30.48
C LEU A 274 -14.41 7.80 -31.41
N LEU A 275 -13.62 8.20 -32.41
CA LEU A 275 -12.95 7.28 -33.34
C LEU A 275 -11.65 6.73 -32.75
N PHE A 276 -10.74 7.61 -32.34
CA PHE A 276 -9.48 7.24 -31.69
C PHE A 276 -9.64 6.97 -30.20
N GLY A 277 -10.60 7.52 -29.47
CA GLY A 277 -10.81 7.10 -28.08
C GLY A 277 -11.60 5.80 -27.95
N TRP A 278 -12.44 5.44 -28.93
CA TRP A 278 -12.98 4.07 -29.01
C TRP A 278 -11.94 3.09 -29.56
N LEU A 279 -11.12 3.47 -30.55
CA LEU A 279 -10.03 2.63 -31.03
C LEU A 279 -8.91 2.52 -29.99
N ALA A 280 -8.49 3.61 -29.36
CA ALA A 280 -7.55 3.60 -28.24
C ALA A 280 -8.20 2.86 -27.09
N GLY A 281 -9.43 3.16 -26.66
CA GLY A 281 -10.13 2.41 -25.62
C GLY A 281 -10.23 0.90 -25.91
N SER A 282 -10.50 0.52 -27.16
CA SER A 282 -10.51 -0.89 -27.61
C SER A 282 -9.11 -1.48 -27.68
N VAL A 283 -8.09 -0.69 -28.06
CA VAL A 283 -6.67 -1.06 -28.01
C VAL A 283 -6.17 -1.12 -26.58
N MET A 284 -6.69 -0.30 -25.65
CA MET A 284 -6.33 -0.33 -24.23
C MET A 284 -7.02 -1.51 -23.57
N VAL A 285 -8.26 -1.81 -23.92
CA VAL A 285 -8.94 -3.05 -23.50
C VAL A 285 -8.23 -4.25 -24.10
N TYR A 286 -7.82 -4.21 -25.37
CA TYR A 286 -7.06 -5.26 -26.04
C TYR A 286 -5.65 -5.42 -25.45
N LEU A 287 -4.94 -4.33 -25.13
CA LEU A 287 -3.65 -4.30 -24.44
C LEU A 287 -3.78 -4.61 -22.94
N ALA A 288 -4.93 -4.37 -22.32
CA ALA A 288 -5.22 -4.82 -20.97
C ALA A 288 -5.58 -6.32 -20.95
N CYS A 289 -6.13 -6.85 -22.04
CA CYS A 289 -6.34 -8.28 -22.25
C CYS A 289 -5.06 -9.01 -22.69
N LEU A 290 -4.15 -8.34 -23.39
CA LEU A 290 -2.83 -8.83 -23.72
C LEU A 290 -1.87 -8.48 -22.60
N ARG A 291 -1.58 -9.41 -21.67
CA ARG A 291 -0.50 -9.23 -20.69
C ARG A 291 0.75 -8.69 -21.41
N PRO A 292 1.16 -7.41 -21.27
CA PRO A 292 2.41 -6.94 -21.85
C PRO A 292 3.51 -7.90 -21.41
N PRO A 293 4.42 -8.29 -22.32
CA PRO A 293 5.52 -9.15 -21.92
C PRO A 293 6.26 -8.47 -20.76
N PRO A 294 6.66 -9.20 -19.71
CA PRO A 294 7.33 -8.62 -18.54
C PRO A 294 8.48 -7.67 -18.91
N ALA A 295 9.20 -7.98 -20.00
CA ALA A 295 10.25 -7.15 -20.56
C ALA A 295 9.81 -5.71 -20.92
N LEU A 296 8.57 -5.49 -21.37
CA LEU A 296 8.06 -4.16 -21.70
C LEU A 296 7.75 -3.34 -20.43
N VAL A 297 7.19 -3.99 -19.41
CA VAL A 297 6.92 -3.38 -18.09
C VAL A 297 8.23 -2.89 -17.47
N TRP A 298 9.27 -3.73 -17.47
CA TRP A 298 10.57 -3.37 -16.90
C TRP A 298 11.30 -2.29 -17.70
N LYS A 299 11.21 -2.30 -19.04
CA LYS A 299 11.71 -1.19 -19.87
C LYS A 299 11.00 0.13 -19.56
N GLY A 300 9.69 0.07 -19.32
CA GLY A 300 8.89 1.21 -18.91
C GLY A 300 9.31 1.78 -17.56
N ALA A 301 9.43 0.92 -16.54
CA ALA A 301 9.91 1.31 -15.21
C ALA A 301 11.33 1.92 -15.27
N LYS A 302 12.23 1.33 -16.06
CA LYS A 302 13.57 1.91 -16.30
C LYS A 302 13.49 3.28 -16.96
N LEU A 303 12.69 3.45 -18.02
CA LEU A 303 12.52 4.73 -18.70
C LEU A 303 11.94 5.80 -17.77
N LEU A 304 10.96 5.44 -16.95
CA LEU A 304 10.38 6.31 -15.94
C LEU A 304 11.45 6.80 -14.96
N GLN A 305 12.28 5.88 -14.45
CA GLN A 305 13.34 6.25 -13.52
C GLN A 305 14.42 7.11 -14.19
N LEU A 306 14.86 6.78 -15.41
CA LEU A 306 15.78 7.62 -16.17
C LEU A 306 15.23 9.03 -16.39
N THR A 307 13.94 9.13 -16.73
CA THR A 307 13.25 10.41 -16.89
C THR A 307 13.25 11.18 -15.57
N ARG A 308 12.88 10.53 -14.47
CA ARG A 308 12.93 11.12 -13.12
C ARG A 308 14.33 11.66 -12.83
N LEU A 309 15.37 10.83 -12.97
CA LEU A 309 16.77 11.21 -12.72
C LEU A 309 17.24 12.38 -13.58
N THR A 310 16.82 12.44 -14.85
CA THR A 310 17.21 13.51 -15.77
C THR A 310 16.66 14.88 -15.33
N PHE A 311 15.47 14.91 -14.73
CA PHE A 311 14.81 16.13 -14.27
C PHE A 311 14.93 16.35 -12.75
N TYR A 312 15.46 15.38 -12.01
CA TYR A 312 15.54 15.44 -10.56
C TYR A 312 16.70 16.33 -10.13
N GLN A 313 16.37 17.45 -9.50
CA GLN A 313 17.32 18.24 -8.75
C GLN A 313 17.38 17.71 -7.34
N LEU A 314 18.61 17.50 -6.83
CA LEU A 314 18.82 17.08 -5.45
C LEU A 314 18.21 18.13 -4.51
N PRO A 315 17.12 17.82 -3.80
CA PRO A 315 16.44 18.78 -2.96
C PRO A 315 17.38 19.24 -1.86
N LYS A 316 17.44 20.56 -1.64
CA LYS A 316 18.31 21.16 -0.63
C LYS A 316 17.50 21.77 0.49
N ALA A 317 18.04 21.75 1.70
CA ALA A 317 17.39 22.39 2.85
C ALA A 317 17.11 23.88 2.56
N ALA A 318 18.06 24.58 1.94
CA ALA A 318 17.95 26.00 1.62
C ALA A 318 16.82 26.38 0.65
N GLU A 319 16.20 25.41 -0.03
CA GLU A 319 15.07 25.65 -0.93
C GLU A 319 13.75 25.82 -0.16
N TRP A 320 13.70 25.38 1.11
CA TRP A 320 12.51 25.51 1.95
C TRP A 320 12.31 26.92 2.46
N ARG A 321 11.06 27.38 2.41
CA ARG A 321 10.68 28.68 2.95
C ARG A 321 9.53 28.55 3.91
N VAL A 322 9.71 29.18 5.06
CA VAL A 322 8.71 29.39 6.10
C VAL A 322 7.41 29.97 5.55
N THR A 323 7.55 30.89 4.60
CA THR A 323 6.45 31.64 3.98
C THR A 323 5.52 30.77 3.15
N ASP A 324 6.00 29.58 2.75
CA ASP A 324 5.27 28.69 1.84
C ASP A 324 4.45 27.65 2.62
N LEU A 325 4.58 27.64 3.97
CA LEU A 325 3.84 26.72 4.82
C LEU A 325 2.34 26.99 4.75
N LYS A 326 1.58 25.93 4.51
CA LYS A 326 0.13 26.02 4.43
C LYS A 326 -0.48 26.28 5.82
N PRO A 327 -1.62 26.95 5.93
CA PRO A 327 -2.31 27.08 7.20
C PRO A 327 -2.70 25.70 7.76
N LYS A 328 -2.89 25.61 9.08
CA LYS A 328 -3.46 24.39 9.68
C LYS A 328 -4.88 24.19 9.13
N ALA A 329 -5.17 22.98 8.66
CA ALA A 329 -6.45 22.63 8.08
C ALA A 329 -6.60 21.10 8.09
N LYS A 330 -7.86 20.63 8.08
CA LYS A 330 -8.15 19.21 7.90
C LYS A 330 -7.72 18.77 6.50
N LEU A 331 -6.89 17.73 6.40
CA LEU A 331 -6.36 17.30 5.12
C LEU A 331 -7.37 16.43 4.37
N THR A 332 -7.38 16.56 3.04
CA THR A 332 -8.06 15.60 2.17
C THR A 332 -7.24 14.32 2.03
N THR A 333 -7.88 13.17 2.24
CA THR A 333 -7.21 11.86 2.32
C THR A 333 -7.83 10.82 1.40
N GLY A 334 -7.00 9.93 0.88
CA GLY A 334 -7.39 8.72 0.13
C GLY A 334 -7.28 7.46 0.98
N LEU A 335 -8.10 6.44 0.64
CA LEU A 335 -8.03 5.11 1.25
C LEU A 335 -6.96 4.25 0.59
N LEU A 336 -6.33 3.37 1.36
CA LEU A 336 -5.56 2.25 0.81
C LEU A 336 -6.47 1.05 0.57
N GLN A 337 -6.32 0.41 -0.58
CA GLN A 337 -7.20 -0.70 -0.99
C GLN A 337 -7.09 -1.93 -0.07
N TYR A 338 -5.87 -2.34 0.30
CA TYR A 338 -5.65 -3.47 1.20
C TYR A 338 -5.60 -3.09 2.69
N ALA A 339 -5.55 -1.79 3.00
CA ALA A 339 -5.45 -1.27 4.36
C ALA A 339 -6.48 -0.15 4.57
N ILE A 340 -7.77 -0.48 4.47
CA ILE A 340 -8.88 0.50 4.50
C ILE A 340 -8.94 1.33 5.79
N ALA A 341 -8.32 0.86 6.87
CA ALA A 341 -8.18 1.62 8.10
C ALA A 341 -7.24 2.82 7.92
N VAL A 342 -6.19 2.68 7.09
CA VAL A 342 -5.19 3.71 6.84
C VAL A 342 -5.69 4.70 5.78
N ARG A 343 -5.58 5.99 6.12
CA ARG A 343 -5.88 7.11 5.23
C ARG A 343 -4.61 7.92 4.99
N VAL A 344 -4.32 8.22 3.74
CA VAL A 344 -3.12 8.97 3.35
C VAL A 344 -3.53 10.31 2.74
N PRO A 345 -2.97 11.44 3.19
CA PRO A 345 -3.22 12.74 2.59
C PRO A 345 -2.84 12.78 1.10
N PHE A 346 -3.63 13.46 0.27
CA PHE A 346 -3.27 13.60 -1.14
C PHE A 346 -2.05 14.50 -1.33
N LEU A 347 -1.28 14.28 -2.39
CA LEU A 347 -0.11 15.10 -2.76
C LEU A 347 -0.37 16.62 -2.76
N SER A 348 -1.58 17.04 -3.11
CA SER A 348 -1.96 18.47 -3.10
C SER A 348 -1.94 19.10 -1.70
N GLU A 349 -1.92 18.29 -0.64
CA GLU A 349 -1.84 18.72 0.75
C GLU A 349 -0.41 18.99 1.22
N ASP A 350 0.60 18.49 0.50
CA ASP A 350 2.02 18.67 0.84
C ASP A 350 2.39 20.16 0.97
N GLU A 351 3.29 20.51 1.90
CA GLU A 351 3.73 21.90 2.14
C GLU A 351 4.32 22.52 0.87
N LEU A 352 5.15 21.76 0.16
CA LEU A 352 5.90 22.25 -1.00
C LEU A 352 5.17 22.05 -2.33
N TYR A 353 3.90 21.66 -2.31
CA TYR A 353 3.16 21.46 -3.56
C TYR A 353 2.97 22.82 -4.27
N ALA A 354 3.87 23.12 -5.22
CA ALA A 354 3.90 24.37 -5.97
C ALA A 354 3.03 24.35 -7.24
N GLY A 355 2.45 23.20 -7.60
CA GLY A 355 1.53 23.08 -8.75
C GLY A 355 2.15 23.49 -10.09
N GLY A 356 3.47 23.31 -10.28
CA GLY A 356 4.18 23.77 -11.47
C GLY A 356 3.71 23.10 -12.76
N LEU A 357 4.06 23.66 -13.93
CA LEU A 357 3.65 23.13 -15.23
C LEU A 357 4.08 21.67 -15.45
N PHE A 358 5.26 21.27 -14.96
CA PHE A 358 5.76 19.90 -15.06
C PHE A 358 4.98 18.92 -14.16
N GLU A 359 4.65 19.31 -12.93
CA GLU A 359 3.84 18.48 -12.01
C GLU A 359 2.36 18.46 -12.40
N SER A 360 1.88 19.57 -12.95
CA SER A 360 0.59 19.66 -13.63
C SER A 360 0.59 18.82 -14.90
N LEU A 361 1.70 18.67 -15.62
CA LEU A 361 1.86 17.75 -16.76
C LEU A 361 1.96 16.29 -16.30
N VAL A 362 2.55 16.00 -15.14
CA VAL A 362 2.51 14.66 -14.51
C VAL A 362 1.07 14.29 -14.09
N ARG A 363 0.27 15.26 -13.61
CA ARG A 363 -1.18 15.10 -13.33
C ARG A 363 -2.08 15.11 -14.58
N LEU A 364 -1.77 15.97 -15.56
CA LEU A 364 -2.46 16.10 -16.86
C LEU A 364 -2.00 15.06 -17.87
N ALA A 365 -1.06 14.22 -17.50
CA ALA A 365 -0.78 12.98 -18.15
C ALA A 365 -1.72 11.92 -17.54
N PRO A 366 -2.91 11.68 -18.12
CA PRO A 366 -3.50 10.35 -18.12
C PRO A 366 -2.63 9.39 -18.96
N SER A 367 -1.31 9.53 -18.85
CA SER A 367 -0.22 8.70 -19.35
C SER A 367 0.84 8.48 -18.25
N ALA A 368 0.92 9.20 -17.13
CA ALA A 368 1.81 8.83 -16.03
C ALA A 368 1.11 7.86 -15.08
N GLU A 369 -0.04 8.24 -14.54
CA GLU A 369 -0.93 7.34 -13.81
C GLU A 369 -1.45 6.24 -14.73
N PHE A 370 -1.77 6.54 -15.99
CA PHE A 370 -2.14 5.53 -16.99
C PHE A 370 -0.96 4.70 -17.51
N MET A 371 0.27 5.20 -17.74
CA MET A 371 1.38 4.30 -18.14
C MET A 371 1.85 3.48 -16.95
N THR A 372 1.91 4.04 -15.74
CA THR A 372 2.21 3.22 -14.55
C THR A 372 1.07 2.21 -14.34
N SER A 373 -0.17 2.66 -14.19
CA SER A 373 -1.29 1.74 -14.02
C SER A 373 -1.46 0.76 -15.19
N SER A 374 -1.24 1.14 -16.46
CA SER A 374 -1.36 0.22 -17.62
C SER A 374 -0.15 -0.67 -17.87
N MET A 375 1.05 -0.28 -17.43
CA MET A 375 2.19 -1.19 -17.35
C MET A 375 1.95 -2.23 -16.25
N PHE A 376 1.15 -1.91 -15.23
CA PHE A 376 0.95 -2.76 -14.05
C PHE A 376 -0.44 -3.44 -13.98
N PHE A 377 -1.44 -3.06 -14.78
CA PHE A 377 -2.79 -3.68 -14.86
C PHE A 377 -2.81 -5.11 -15.44
N SER A 378 -1.66 -5.74 -15.59
CA SER A 378 -1.60 -7.15 -15.93
C SER A 378 -2.02 -7.95 -14.71
N ALA A 379 -2.87 -8.97 -14.89
CA ALA A 379 -3.03 -10.01 -13.87
C ALA A 379 -1.64 -10.46 -13.40
N PRO A 380 -1.41 -10.65 -12.08
CA PRO A 380 -0.10 -11.01 -11.55
C PRO A 380 0.51 -12.17 -12.36
N PRO A 381 1.78 -12.10 -12.76
CA PRO A 381 2.36 -13.09 -13.66
C PRO A 381 2.29 -14.48 -13.02
N ALA A 382 1.88 -15.48 -13.80
CA ALA A 382 1.89 -16.87 -13.36
C ALA A 382 3.35 -17.34 -13.25
N ILE A 383 3.66 -18.23 -12.29
CA ILE A 383 5.04 -18.72 -12.10
C ILE A 383 5.63 -19.33 -13.38
N SER A 384 4.81 -20.00 -14.20
CA SER A 384 5.23 -20.62 -15.46
C SER A 384 5.62 -19.63 -16.55
N SER A 385 5.29 -18.34 -16.37
CA SER A 385 5.69 -17.26 -17.27
C SER A 385 6.98 -16.56 -16.85
N LEU A 386 7.52 -16.91 -15.69
CA LEU A 386 8.76 -16.34 -15.17
C LEU A 386 9.96 -17.18 -15.63
N SER A 387 11.04 -16.50 -15.97
CA SER A 387 12.27 -17.13 -16.43
C SER A 387 13.19 -17.46 -15.26
N SER A 388 13.66 -18.70 -15.21
CA SER A 388 14.64 -19.15 -14.21
C SER A 388 16.06 -18.77 -14.64
N PHE A 389 16.92 -18.58 -13.65
CA PHE A 389 18.37 -18.54 -13.87
C PHE A 389 18.91 -19.95 -14.14
N ARG A 390 19.98 -20.03 -14.93
CA ARG A 390 20.75 -21.26 -15.11
C ARG A 390 21.72 -21.46 -13.95
N GLU A 391 22.18 -22.69 -13.75
CA GLU A 391 23.24 -22.99 -12.81
C GLU A 391 24.50 -22.15 -13.12
N GLY A 392 25.05 -21.48 -12.11
CA GLY A 392 26.21 -20.59 -12.25
C GLY A 392 25.94 -19.25 -12.94
N GLU A 393 24.71 -18.95 -13.37
CA GLU A 393 24.36 -17.63 -13.91
C GLU A 393 24.34 -16.59 -12.78
N ASN A 394 24.95 -15.42 -13.01
CA ASN A 394 25.13 -14.40 -12.00
C ASN A 394 23.91 -13.44 -11.94
N PRO A 395 23.07 -13.50 -10.89
CA PRO A 395 21.90 -12.64 -10.76
C PRO A 395 22.29 -11.17 -10.51
N VAL A 396 23.43 -10.91 -9.86
CA VAL A 396 23.93 -9.55 -9.62
C VAL A 396 24.32 -8.90 -10.94
N GLU A 397 25.09 -9.61 -11.77
CA GLU A 397 25.48 -9.11 -13.09
C GLU A 397 24.26 -8.87 -13.98
N TYR A 398 23.30 -9.79 -14.00
CA TYR A 398 22.05 -9.64 -14.75
C TYR A 398 21.27 -8.38 -14.35
N VAL A 399 21.06 -8.17 -13.04
CA VAL A 399 20.37 -6.97 -12.53
C VAL A 399 21.14 -5.71 -12.87
N MET A 400 22.46 -5.72 -12.66
CA MET A 400 23.31 -4.56 -12.88
C MET A 400 23.50 -4.25 -14.36
N GLU A 401 23.39 -5.22 -15.28
CA GLU A 401 23.37 -4.97 -16.71
C GLU A 401 22.18 -4.11 -17.12
N VAL A 402 21.04 -4.29 -16.46
CA VAL A 402 19.81 -3.55 -16.74
C VAL A 402 19.75 -2.24 -15.97
N CYS A 403 20.01 -2.26 -14.66
CA CYS A 403 19.85 -1.08 -13.80
C CYS A 403 21.04 -0.11 -13.87
N ARG A 404 22.27 -0.59 -14.08
CA ARG A 404 23.52 0.21 -14.22
C ARG A 404 23.52 1.53 -13.43
N ASP A 405 23.23 2.62 -14.13
CA ASP A 405 23.28 4.02 -13.74
C ASP A 405 22.11 4.49 -12.87
N ILE A 406 21.01 3.73 -12.83
CA ILE A 406 19.84 4.02 -11.99
C ILE A 406 19.86 3.28 -10.66
N TYR A 407 20.74 2.29 -10.49
CA TYR A 407 20.82 1.54 -9.24
C TYR A 407 21.48 2.41 -8.15
N PRO A 408 20.94 2.43 -6.92
CA PRO A 408 21.49 3.25 -5.84
C PRO A 408 22.84 2.74 -5.36
N LYS A 409 23.65 3.66 -4.81
CA LYS A 409 24.93 3.33 -4.19
C LYS A 409 24.71 2.33 -3.04
N VAL A 410 25.52 1.28 -3.01
CA VAL A 410 25.48 0.28 -1.93
C VAL A 410 26.52 0.64 -0.89
N VAL A 411 26.12 0.95 0.34
CA VAL A 411 27.08 1.33 1.40
C VAL A 411 27.57 0.14 2.23
N GLN A 412 26.80 -0.95 2.25
CA GLN A 412 27.07 -2.12 3.07
C GLN A 412 28.05 -3.06 2.36
N GLU A 413 28.95 -3.66 3.13
CA GLU A 413 29.90 -4.64 2.62
C GLU A 413 29.45 -6.07 2.96
N TRP A 414 29.39 -6.92 1.93
CA TRP A 414 28.96 -8.30 2.03
C TRP A 414 29.96 -9.21 1.30
N ASN A 415 30.95 -9.70 2.04
CA ASN A 415 31.99 -10.62 1.53
C ASN A 415 31.48 -12.06 1.36
N ASP A 416 30.48 -12.43 2.17
CA ASP A 416 29.83 -13.73 2.16
C ASP A 416 28.35 -13.51 2.46
N LYS A 417 27.48 -14.12 1.64
CA LYS A 417 26.02 -14.01 1.74
C LYS A 417 25.34 -15.33 2.09
N THR A 418 26.01 -16.47 1.93
CA THR A 418 25.36 -17.79 1.92
C THR A 418 25.71 -18.66 3.12
N SER A 419 26.84 -18.45 3.78
CA SER A 419 27.19 -19.26 4.96
C SER A 419 26.28 -19.02 6.16
N ASP A 420 26.35 -19.91 7.15
CA ASP A 420 25.65 -19.75 8.44
C ASP A 420 26.14 -18.51 9.20
N ARG A 421 27.40 -18.14 8.97
CA ARG A 421 28.00 -16.92 9.50
C ARG A 421 27.43 -15.67 8.81
N ALA A 422 27.20 -15.73 7.50
CA ALA A 422 26.50 -14.66 6.77
C ALA A 422 25.03 -14.55 7.22
N LEU A 423 24.38 -15.67 7.55
CA LEU A 423 23.05 -15.67 8.14
C LEU A 423 23.03 -14.98 9.52
N ALA A 424 24.03 -15.25 10.37
CA ALA A 424 24.19 -14.52 11.63
C ALA A 424 24.45 -13.01 11.37
N HIS A 425 25.30 -12.66 10.41
CA HIS A 425 25.52 -11.26 10.00
C HIS A 425 24.20 -10.57 9.63
N PHE A 426 23.38 -11.23 8.79
CA PHE A 426 22.08 -10.73 8.34
C PHE A 426 21.09 -10.46 9.48
N CYS A 427 21.14 -11.28 10.53
CA CYS A 427 20.26 -11.16 11.70
C CYS A 427 20.79 -10.24 12.81
N LEU A 428 22.10 -9.95 12.86
CA LEU A 428 22.70 -9.19 13.97
C LEU A 428 23.12 -7.77 13.59
N HIS A 429 23.59 -7.58 12.36
CA HIS A 429 24.07 -6.27 11.87
C HIS A 429 23.40 -5.85 10.55
N GLY A 430 22.64 -6.76 9.93
CA GLY A 430 21.87 -6.50 8.71
C GLY A 430 20.39 -6.25 8.97
N LEU A 431 19.56 -6.65 7.99
CA LEU A 431 18.13 -6.37 7.96
C LEU A 431 17.36 -6.91 9.17
N GLY A 432 17.80 -8.03 9.75
CA GLY A 432 17.13 -8.70 10.87
C GLY A 432 17.47 -8.17 12.26
N ALA A 433 18.44 -7.24 12.40
CA ALA A 433 18.98 -6.83 13.69
C ALA A 433 17.91 -6.34 14.69
N HIS A 434 16.95 -5.58 14.21
CA HIS A 434 15.85 -5.02 15.00
C HIS A 434 14.75 -6.06 15.37
N ARG A 435 14.77 -7.26 14.78
CA ARG A 435 13.81 -8.36 15.02
C ARG A 435 14.37 -9.49 15.87
N LEU A 436 15.58 -9.32 16.41
CA LEU A 436 16.17 -10.32 17.28
C LEU A 436 15.46 -10.36 18.63
N GLU A 437 15.05 -11.56 19.02
CA GLU A 437 14.29 -11.82 20.23
C GLU A 437 14.92 -12.95 21.05
N LYS A 438 14.61 -13.00 22.35
CA LYS A 438 14.96 -14.13 23.20
C LYS A 438 14.11 -15.33 22.80
N ALA A 439 14.75 -16.48 22.61
CA ALA A 439 14.05 -17.74 22.38
C ALA A 439 13.41 -18.23 23.68
N ASP A 440 12.27 -18.90 23.59
CA ASP A 440 11.67 -19.59 24.73
C ASP A 440 12.45 -20.90 24.99
N PRO A 441 13.21 -21.00 26.10
CA PRO A 441 14.02 -22.16 26.39
C PRO A 441 13.17 -23.41 26.67
N SER A 442 11.89 -23.27 27.01
CA SER A 442 10.97 -24.39 27.25
C SER A 442 10.53 -25.07 25.95
N LEU A 443 10.48 -24.33 24.84
CA LEU A 443 10.10 -24.83 23.51
C LEU A 443 11.31 -25.21 22.67
N HIS A 444 12.46 -24.56 22.91
CA HIS A 444 13.65 -24.72 22.08
C HIS A 444 14.93 -24.83 22.91
N THR A 445 15.14 -26.01 23.50
CA THR A 445 16.36 -26.34 24.26
C THR A 445 17.62 -26.04 23.48
N GLY A 446 18.59 -25.37 24.11
CA GLY A 446 19.88 -25.00 23.50
C GLY A 446 19.83 -23.75 22.63
N CYS A 447 18.65 -23.14 22.42
CA CYS A 447 18.51 -21.89 21.68
C CYS A 447 18.35 -20.72 22.67
N ALA A 448 19.15 -19.67 22.51
CA ALA A 448 19.07 -18.45 23.30
C ALA A 448 18.28 -17.35 22.58
N TYR A 449 18.39 -17.28 21.26
CA TYR A 449 17.78 -16.21 20.46
C TYR A 449 17.08 -16.75 19.22
N VAL A 450 16.20 -15.93 18.64
CA VAL A 450 15.43 -16.28 17.46
C VAL A 450 15.06 -15.03 16.66
N VAL A 451 14.98 -15.19 15.34
CA VAL A 451 14.32 -14.24 14.43
C VAL A 451 13.16 -14.95 13.75
N ARG A 452 11.96 -14.41 13.92
CA ARG A 452 10.71 -15.07 13.51
C ARG A 452 10.19 -14.56 12.17
N THR A 453 9.76 -15.50 11.33
CA THR A 453 9.10 -15.26 10.05
C THR A 453 7.94 -16.22 9.79
N ASN A 454 7.74 -17.27 10.61
CA ASN A 454 6.65 -18.24 10.47
C ASN A 454 5.26 -17.60 10.60
N GLN A 455 5.14 -16.37 11.12
CA GLN A 455 3.87 -15.64 11.10
C GLN A 455 3.33 -15.40 9.67
N LEU A 456 4.19 -15.50 8.65
CA LEU A 456 3.82 -15.39 7.24
C LEU A 456 3.43 -16.73 6.59
N ALA A 457 3.66 -17.87 7.27
CA ALA A 457 3.53 -19.19 6.68
C ALA A 457 2.08 -19.55 6.29
N ALA A 458 1.11 -19.03 7.03
CA ALA A 458 -0.30 -19.28 6.78
C ALA A 458 -0.91 -18.40 5.67
N LEU A 459 -0.16 -17.43 5.14
CA LEU A 459 -0.68 -16.54 4.11
C LEU A 459 -0.87 -17.29 2.77
N PRO A 460 -2.07 -17.23 2.16
CA PRO A 460 -2.30 -17.79 0.83
C PRO A 460 -1.36 -17.20 -0.23
N VAL A 461 -0.81 -18.08 -1.07
CA VAL A 461 0.07 -17.72 -2.19
C VAL A 461 -0.54 -18.15 -3.51
N ARG A 462 -0.12 -17.49 -4.58
CA ARG A 462 -0.46 -17.84 -5.95
C ARG A 462 0.08 -19.22 -6.31
N ASP A 463 -0.66 -19.94 -7.16
CA ASP A 463 -0.32 -21.28 -7.59
C ASP A 463 1.13 -21.41 -8.09
N GLY A 464 1.85 -22.35 -7.49
CA GLY A 464 3.22 -22.73 -7.85
C GLY A 464 4.32 -21.87 -7.22
N PHE A 465 3.97 -20.78 -6.55
CA PHE A 465 4.89 -20.12 -5.63
C PHE A 465 5.02 -20.90 -4.31
N GLU A 466 6.13 -20.68 -3.62
CA GLU A 466 6.37 -21.21 -2.28
C GLU A 466 5.81 -20.27 -1.19
N HIS A 467 5.47 -20.84 -0.04
CA HIS A 467 5.10 -20.09 1.16
C HIS A 467 6.32 -19.51 1.89
N TYR A 468 6.11 -18.33 2.49
CA TYR A 468 7.05 -17.72 3.42
C TYR A 468 7.16 -18.49 4.74
N GLY A 469 8.17 -18.16 5.55
CA GLY A 469 8.40 -18.73 6.87
C GLY A 469 9.88 -19.01 7.12
N ASN A 470 10.15 -19.82 8.14
CA ASN A 470 11.44 -20.31 8.62
C ASN A 470 12.06 -19.51 9.78
N ASP A 471 11.58 -19.70 11.00
CA ASP A 471 12.23 -19.11 12.18
C ASP A 471 13.67 -19.63 12.35
N VAL A 472 14.64 -18.72 12.49
CA VAL A 472 16.05 -19.06 12.70
C VAL A 472 16.37 -18.93 14.18
N TYR A 473 16.96 -19.98 14.76
CA TYR A 473 17.38 -20.02 16.16
C TYR A 473 18.89 -19.98 16.30
N PHE A 474 19.34 -19.25 17.31
CA PHE A 474 20.75 -19.08 17.64
C PHE A 474 21.05 -19.53 19.07
N ASP A 475 22.29 -19.96 19.31
CA ASP A 475 22.80 -20.17 20.66
C ASP A 475 23.19 -18.84 21.34
N LYS A 476 23.72 -18.93 22.56
CA LYS A 476 24.17 -17.76 23.35
C LYS A 476 25.33 -16.99 22.72
N ASP A 477 26.09 -17.64 21.84
CA ASP A 477 27.24 -17.07 21.13
C ASP A 477 26.83 -16.59 19.73
N PHE A 478 25.52 -16.61 19.43
CA PHE A 478 24.89 -16.24 18.16
C PHE A 478 25.25 -17.14 16.96
N LYS A 479 25.66 -18.38 17.21
CA LYS A 479 25.79 -19.38 16.15
C LYS A 479 24.43 -19.95 15.80
N VAL A 480 24.20 -20.21 14.51
CA VAL A 480 22.94 -20.79 14.03
C VAL A 480 22.82 -22.22 14.55
N VAL A 481 21.72 -22.54 15.22
CA VAL A 481 21.44 -23.86 15.80
C VAL A 481 20.53 -24.68 14.90
N LYS A 482 19.46 -24.06 14.41
CA LYS A 482 18.43 -24.71 13.59
C LYS A 482 17.53 -23.68 12.91
N ILE A 483 16.79 -24.16 11.92
CA ILE A 483 15.69 -23.43 11.29
C ILE A 483 14.42 -24.24 11.46
N VAL A 484 13.34 -23.59 11.91
CA VAL A 484 12.03 -24.23 12.07
C VAL A 484 11.07 -23.61 11.06
N ARG A 485 10.58 -24.42 10.14
CA ARG A 485 9.58 -24.02 9.14
C ARG A 485 8.20 -24.49 9.57
N GLU A 486 7.23 -23.59 9.57
CA GLU A 486 5.82 -23.93 9.63
C GLU A 486 5.23 -24.00 8.23
N GLU A 487 4.41 -25.01 7.96
CA GLU A 487 3.69 -25.18 6.70
C GLU A 487 2.20 -25.39 6.97
N GLN A 488 1.38 -24.49 6.44
CA GLN A 488 -0.07 -24.63 6.47
C GLN A 488 -0.50 -25.52 5.29
N VAL A 489 -0.84 -26.78 5.56
CA VAL A 489 -1.25 -27.73 4.51
C VAL A 489 -2.71 -27.52 4.12
N GLU A 490 -3.59 -27.44 5.12
CA GLU A 490 -5.01 -27.17 4.96
C GLU A 490 -5.44 -26.07 5.92
N PRO A 491 -6.29 -25.09 5.55
CA PRO A 491 -6.62 -23.94 6.40
C PRO A 491 -7.19 -24.26 7.79
N TRP A 492 -7.71 -25.47 8.00
CA TRP A 492 -8.28 -25.94 9.27
C TRP A 492 -7.35 -26.83 10.09
N GLU A 493 -6.18 -27.21 9.57
CA GLU A 493 -5.19 -28.00 10.31
C GLU A 493 -4.23 -27.09 11.08
N MET A 494 -3.60 -27.63 12.13
CA MET A 494 -2.46 -26.95 12.74
C MET A 494 -1.28 -26.95 11.75
N PRO A 495 -0.50 -25.86 11.65
CA PRO A 495 0.70 -25.83 10.82
C PRO A 495 1.62 -27.00 11.18
N ARG A 496 2.15 -27.67 10.15
CA ARG A 496 3.17 -28.71 10.35
C ARG A 496 4.51 -28.05 10.54
N SER A 497 5.22 -28.44 11.59
CA SER A 497 6.55 -27.91 11.90
C SER A 497 7.64 -28.87 11.41
N THR A 498 8.58 -28.36 10.63
CA THR A 498 9.78 -29.08 10.16
C THR A 498 11.02 -28.38 10.69
N THR A 499 11.94 -29.15 11.29
CA THR A 499 13.23 -28.62 11.77
C THR A 499 14.34 -29.01 10.82
N PHE A 500 15.14 -28.03 10.41
CA PHE A 500 16.37 -28.19 9.64
C PHE A 500 17.58 -27.90 10.53
N LEU A 501 18.61 -28.72 10.41
CA LEU A 501 19.87 -28.58 11.14
C LEU A 501 20.99 -28.17 10.18
N PRO A 502 22.03 -27.47 10.66
CA PRO A 502 23.19 -27.08 9.87
C PRO A 502 24.06 -28.29 9.52
N ASP A 503 23.65 -29.03 8.49
CA ASP A 503 24.31 -30.24 8.00
C ASP A 503 25.02 -30.04 6.64
N GLY A 504 24.98 -28.80 6.10
CA GLY A 504 25.54 -28.45 4.80
C GLY A 504 24.80 -29.06 3.61
N SER A 505 23.64 -29.68 3.84
CA SER A 505 22.82 -30.25 2.78
C SER A 505 22.11 -29.17 1.97
N ARG A 506 21.60 -29.55 0.79
CA ARG A 506 20.75 -28.68 -0.02
C ARG A 506 19.49 -28.22 0.74
N THR A 507 18.92 -29.08 1.60
CA THR A 507 17.72 -28.72 2.37
C THR A 507 18.03 -27.66 3.42
N TRP A 508 19.23 -27.69 4.02
CA TRP A 508 19.73 -26.62 4.87
C TRP A 508 19.89 -25.30 4.11
N GLU A 509 20.56 -25.33 2.94
CA GLU A 509 20.73 -24.14 2.11
C GLU A 509 19.39 -23.55 1.62
N TYR A 510 18.44 -24.41 1.24
CA TYR A 510 17.07 -24.01 0.91
C TYR A 510 16.37 -23.36 2.10
N ALA A 511 16.52 -23.91 3.31
CA ALA A 511 15.91 -23.35 4.51
C ALA A 511 16.47 -21.95 4.82
N LYS A 512 17.77 -21.72 4.65
CA LYS A 512 18.40 -20.39 4.78
C LYS A 512 17.91 -19.41 3.72
N PHE A 513 17.81 -19.83 2.46
CA PHE A 513 17.26 -19.01 1.37
C PHE A 513 15.80 -18.59 1.65
N CYS A 514 14.97 -19.53 2.08
CA CYS A 514 13.58 -19.25 2.44
C CYS A 514 13.47 -18.26 3.59
N PHE A 515 14.28 -18.41 4.66
CA PHE A 515 14.29 -17.46 5.76
C PHE A 515 14.70 -16.05 5.31
N ARG A 516 15.83 -15.92 4.60
CA ARG A 516 16.35 -14.62 4.15
C ARG A 516 15.32 -13.89 3.29
N SER A 517 14.72 -14.62 2.34
CA SER A 517 13.68 -14.12 1.45
C SER A 517 12.37 -13.77 2.18
N SER A 518 11.99 -14.56 3.19
CA SER A 518 10.82 -14.29 4.04
C SER A 518 11.05 -13.05 4.90
N LEU A 519 12.20 -12.92 5.56
CA LEU A 519 12.53 -11.74 6.37
C LEU A 519 12.63 -10.48 5.50
N PHE A 520 13.24 -10.58 4.32
CA PHE A 520 13.32 -9.47 3.37
C PHE A 520 11.93 -8.96 2.96
N SER A 521 11.03 -9.89 2.62
CA SER A 521 9.65 -9.55 2.26
C SER A 521 8.85 -9.04 3.47
N PHE A 522 9.05 -9.63 4.64
CA PHE A 522 8.43 -9.22 5.90
C PHE A 522 8.80 -7.78 6.25
N VAL A 523 10.09 -7.48 6.32
CA VAL A 523 10.58 -6.14 6.67
C VAL A 523 10.11 -5.09 5.66
N THR A 524 10.16 -5.41 4.36
CA THR A 524 9.68 -4.50 3.30
C THR A 524 8.19 -4.17 3.47
N LEU A 525 7.34 -5.18 3.71
CA LEU A 525 5.89 -4.97 3.78
C LEU A 525 5.45 -4.39 5.13
N VAL A 526 5.93 -4.96 6.23
CA VAL A 526 5.40 -4.68 7.57
C VAL A 526 6.18 -3.56 8.25
N ASP A 527 7.51 -3.62 8.30
CA ASP A 527 8.29 -2.65 9.08
C ASP A 527 8.50 -1.35 8.31
N HIS A 528 8.84 -1.48 7.03
CA HIS A 528 9.10 -0.35 6.15
C HIS A 528 7.80 0.30 5.71
N LEU A 529 7.03 -0.39 4.86
CA LEU A 529 5.88 0.23 4.22
C LEU A 529 4.71 0.46 5.19
N TYR A 530 4.30 -0.55 5.97
CA TYR A 530 3.24 -0.36 6.95
C TYR A 530 3.71 0.48 8.16
N GLY A 531 4.73 0.04 8.89
CA GLY A 531 5.13 0.64 10.17
C GLY A 531 5.73 2.03 10.03
N CYS A 532 6.74 2.18 9.18
CA CYS A 532 7.47 3.44 9.03
C CYS A 532 6.66 4.46 8.22
N HIS A 533 6.31 4.15 6.97
CA HIS A 533 5.61 5.08 6.07
C HIS A 533 4.16 5.36 6.50
N LEU A 534 3.33 4.31 6.56
CA LEU A 534 1.87 4.45 6.57
C LEU A 534 1.26 4.58 7.96
N GLN A 535 1.88 3.96 8.97
CA GLN A 535 1.40 3.99 10.34
C GLN A 535 1.98 5.20 11.09
N LEU A 536 3.29 5.30 11.31
CA LEU A 536 3.82 6.38 12.15
C LEU A 536 4.04 7.68 11.37
N ALA A 537 4.79 7.67 10.28
CA ALA A 537 5.17 8.91 9.59
C ALA A 537 3.94 9.65 9.03
N ASN A 538 3.06 8.92 8.35
CA ASN A 538 1.79 9.46 7.84
C ASN A 538 0.90 10.07 8.94
N VAL A 539 0.72 9.36 10.07
CA VAL A 539 -0.13 9.83 11.18
C VAL A 539 0.43 11.08 11.84
N VAL A 540 1.73 11.09 12.14
CA VAL A 540 2.37 12.24 12.79
C VAL A 540 2.32 13.46 11.88
N VAL A 541 2.64 13.31 10.59
CA VAL A 541 2.59 14.44 9.64
C VAL A 541 1.16 14.94 9.44
N GLN A 542 0.17 14.05 9.38
CA GLN A 542 -1.24 14.45 9.32
C GLN A 542 -1.63 15.23 10.58
N ALA A 543 -1.40 14.69 11.78
CA ALA A 543 -1.75 15.37 13.03
C ALA A 543 -1.00 16.71 13.19
N MET A 544 0.27 16.77 12.78
CA MET A 544 1.06 17.99 12.76
C MET A 544 0.39 19.06 11.88
N ARG A 545 -0.02 18.70 10.66
CA ARG A 545 -0.66 19.62 9.70
C ARG A 545 -2.07 20.04 10.08
N GLU A 546 -2.81 19.18 10.77
CA GLU A 546 -4.19 19.46 11.17
C GLU A 546 -4.28 20.26 12.48
N GLN A 547 -3.31 20.09 13.40
CA GLN A 547 -3.38 20.68 14.75
C GLN A 547 -2.45 21.88 14.96
N LEU A 548 -1.25 21.87 14.37
CA LEU A 548 -0.24 22.91 14.62
C LEU A 548 -0.31 24.02 13.56
N SER A 549 -0.42 25.26 14.02
CA SER A 549 -0.32 26.46 13.17
C SER A 549 1.01 26.51 12.41
N SER A 550 1.06 27.16 11.25
CA SER A 550 2.26 27.23 10.39
C SER A 550 3.49 27.76 11.13
N ASP A 551 3.29 28.74 12.01
CA ASP A 551 4.35 29.36 12.83
C ASP A 551 4.56 28.64 14.18
N HIS A 552 3.84 27.57 14.46
CA HIS A 552 3.97 26.84 15.73
C HIS A 552 5.40 26.27 15.87
N PRO A 553 6.09 26.48 17.00
CA PRO A 553 7.49 26.09 17.20
C PRO A 553 7.77 24.62 16.93
N ILE A 554 6.84 23.73 17.28
CA ILE A 554 6.98 22.29 17.07
C ILE A 554 6.78 21.92 15.60
N ARG A 555 5.86 22.57 14.88
CA ARG A 555 5.73 22.33 13.43
C ARG A 555 7.00 22.74 12.72
N ARG A 556 7.51 23.94 13.03
CA ARG A 556 8.77 24.50 12.53
C ARG A 556 9.97 23.59 12.81
N PHE A 557 10.05 23.03 14.01
CA PHE A 557 11.05 22.03 14.40
C PHE A 557 10.95 20.73 13.59
N LEU A 558 9.74 20.25 13.35
CA LEU A 558 9.47 18.98 12.65
C LEU A 558 9.49 19.09 11.12
N LEU A 559 9.62 20.30 10.55
CA LEU A 559 9.66 20.48 9.09
C LEU A 559 10.73 19.61 8.39
N PRO A 560 12.00 19.56 8.87
CA PRO A 560 12.99 18.68 8.26
C PRO A 560 12.56 17.21 8.34
N PHE A 561 11.96 16.80 9.46
CA PHE A 561 11.55 15.43 9.74
C PHE A 561 10.24 14.98 9.07
N SER A 562 9.57 15.89 8.37
CA SER A 562 8.31 15.65 7.65
C SER A 562 8.40 15.95 6.16
N TYR A 563 9.60 16.31 5.69
CA TYR A 563 9.89 16.63 4.30
C TYR A 563 9.36 15.53 3.36
N GLY A 564 8.54 15.89 2.37
CA GLY A 564 8.10 14.97 1.31
C GLY A 564 7.26 13.76 1.75
N THR A 565 6.96 13.58 3.04
CA THR A 565 6.26 12.40 3.55
C THR A 565 4.84 12.26 3.00
N ILE A 566 4.10 13.37 2.84
CA ILE A 566 2.76 13.34 2.22
C ILE A 566 2.88 12.91 0.76
N ASN A 567 3.80 13.54 0.00
CA ASN A 567 4.03 13.21 -1.40
C ASN A 567 4.35 11.73 -1.61
N ILE A 568 5.36 11.20 -0.91
CA ILE A 568 5.81 9.83 -1.15
C ILE A 568 4.75 8.79 -0.73
N ASN A 569 4.03 9.03 0.37
CA ASN A 569 2.99 8.11 0.82
C ASN A 569 1.78 8.10 -0.13
N ASP A 570 1.40 9.25 -0.67
CA ASP A 570 0.33 9.31 -1.68
C ASP A 570 0.76 8.64 -3.00
N LEU A 571 2.04 8.75 -3.37
CA LEU A 571 2.60 8.02 -4.50
C LEU A 571 2.57 6.51 -4.24
N ALA A 572 3.04 6.05 -3.07
CA ALA A 572 3.01 4.64 -2.68
C ALA A 572 1.58 4.07 -2.70
N ARG A 573 0.58 4.85 -2.25
CA ARG A 573 -0.85 4.51 -2.33
C ARG A 573 -1.28 4.18 -3.76
N GLN A 574 -0.74 4.89 -4.75
CA GLN A 574 -1.11 4.77 -6.16
C GLN A 574 -0.27 3.72 -6.90
N THR A 575 1.01 3.57 -6.56
CA THR A 575 1.98 2.83 -7.39
C THR A 575 2.61 1.61 -6.71
N LEU A 576 2.52 1.47 -5.38
CA LEU A 576 3.13 0.37 -4.64
C LEU A 576 2.10 -0.60 -4.04
N VAL A 577 1.04 -0.08 -3.41
CA VAL A 577 0.08 -0.89 -2.62
C VAL A 577 -1.27 -1.13 -3.28
N THR A 578 -1.56 -0.46 -4.40
CA THR A 578 -2.82 -0.64 -5.11
C THR A 578 -2.89 -2.02 -5.77
N ARG A 579 -4.08 -2.54 -6.04
CA ARG A 579 -4.20 -3.81 -6.75
C ARG A 579 -3.42 -3.78 -8.06
N ASP A 580 -2.74 -4.89 -8.34
CA ASP A 580 -1.90 -5.08 -9.52
C ASP A 580 -0.68 -4.13 -9.61
N SER A 581 -0.32 -3.38 -8.55
CA SER A 581 0.89 -2.53 -8.56
C SER A 581 2.17 -3.29 -8.16
N PHE A 582 3.30 -2.59 -7.96
CA PHE A 582 4.62 -3.21 -7.73
C PHE A 582 4.65 -4.27 -6.63
N VAL A 583 4.19 -3.96 -5.42
CA VAL A 583 4.27 -4.88 -4.27
C VAL A 583 3.43 -6.15 -4.50
N PRO A 584 2.14 -6.05 -4.90
CA PRO A 584 1.35 -7.24 -5.25
C PRO A 584 1.96 -8.12 -6.35
N GLN A 585 2.69 -7.54 -7.31
CA GLN A 585 3.32 -8.31 -8.38
C GLN A 585 4.57 -9.07 -7.93
N LEU A 586 5.36 -8.49 -7.01
CA LEU A 586 6.61 -9.06 -6.51
C LEU A 586 6.40 -10.15 -5.47
N LEU A 587 5.43 -9.98 -4.56
CA LEU A 587 5.12 -10.94 -3.50
C LEU A 587 4.39 -12.17 -4.06
N PRO A 588 4.60 -13.39 -3.53
CA PRO A 588 3.93 -14.60 -4.00
C PRO A 588 2.45 -14.62 -3.61
N LEU A 589 2.02 -13.73 -2.71
CA LEU A 589 0.68 -13.66 -2.14
C LEU A 589 -0.40 -13.50 -3.22
N ASP A 590 -1.52 -14.19 -3.04
CA ASP A 590 -2.73 -13.89 -3.80
C ASP A 590 -3.49 -12.69 -3.18
N ASN A 591 -4.66 -12.35 -3.71
CA ASN A 591 -5.45 -11.23 -3.18
C ASN A 591 -5.89 -11.44 -1.73
N GLU A 592 -6.17 -12.68 -1.32
CA GLU A 592 -6.54 -13.00 0.06
C GLU A 592 -5.31 -12.93 0.98
N GLY A 593 -4.18 -13.50 0.56
CA GLY A 593 -2.90 -13.39 1.26
C GLY A 593 -2.45 -11.95 1.46
N LEU A 594 -2.58 -11.09 0.45
CA LEU A 594 -2.30 -9.66 0.59
C LEU A 594 -3.24 -9.00 1.60
N GLN A 595 -4.56 -9.25 1.51
CA GLN A 595 -5.52 -8.70 2.47
C GLN A 595 -5.21 -9.14 3.91
N LEU A 596 -4.89 -10.42 4.11
CA LEU A 596 -4.54 -10.96 5.42
C LEU A 596 -3.21 -10.39 5.95
N ALA A 597 -2.21 -10.25 5.08
CA ALA A 597 -0.93 -9.65 5.44
C ALA A 597 -1.11 -8.20 5.93
N TRP A 598 -1.88 -7.39 5.20
CA TRP A 598 -2.19 -6.00 5.59
C TRP A 598 -3.07 -5.92 6.84
N ALA A 599 -4.08 -6.77 6.95
CA ALA A 599 -4.94 -6.83 8.14
C ALA A 599 -4.18 -7.26 9.40
N SER A 600 -3.07 -7.99 9.24
CA SER A 600 -2.25 -8.48 10.35
C SER A 600 -1.00 -7.62 10.60
N ALA A 601 -0.63 -6.72 9.68
CA ALA A 601 0.65 -6.00 9.71
C ALA A 601 0.91 -5.31 11.06
N TYR A 602 -0.10 -4.65 11.64
CA TYR A 602 0.05 -3.99 12.94
C TYR A 602 0.34 -4.95 14.11
N LYS A 603 -0.10 -6.22 14.04
CA LYS A 603 0.21 -7.25 15.04
C LYS A 603 1.61 -7.83 14.86
N LEU A 604 2.18 -7.65 13.66
CA LEU A 604 3.43 -8.26 13.22
C LEU A 604 4.62 -7.29 13.23
N LEU A 605 4.37 -6.00 13.51
CA LEU A 605 5.42 -5.07 13.86
C LEU A 605 6.21 -5.62 15.08
N PRO A 606 7.49 -5.26 15.24
CA PRO A 606 8.27 -5.76 16.36
C PRO A 606 7.55 -5.45 17.69
N PRO A 607 7.58 -6.34 18.70
CA PRO A 607 6.80 -6.19 19.93
C PRO A 607 7.00 -4.86 20.67
N GLU A 608 8.11 -4.16 20.43
CA GLU A 608 8.30 -2.78 20.90
C GLU A 608 7.39 -1.71 20.26
N TYR A 609 6.88 -1.96 19.06
CA TYR A 609 5.88 -1.16 18.36
C TYR A 609 4.45 -1.68 18.66
N VAL A 610 4.33 -2.95 19.03
CA VAL A 610 3.06 -3.63 19.33
C VAL A 610 2.87 -3.72 20.83
N LEU A 611 1.97 -2.89 21.34
CA LEU A 611 1.71 -2.79 22.76
C LEU A 611 0.96 -4.03 23.23
N ASP A 612 1.67 -4.93 23.92
CA ASP A 612 1.07 -6.11 24.52
C ASP A 612 0.26 -5.73 25.78
N THR A 613 -0.98 -5.31 25.55
CA THR A 613 -1.97 -5.11 26.61
C THR A 613 -2.48 -6.43 27.20
N ALA A 614 -2.14 -7.59 26.62
CA ALA A 614 -2.64 -8.88 27.09
C ALA A 614 -2.07 -9.27 28.46
N SER A 615 -0.94 -8.69 28.86
CA SER A 615 -0.38 -8.82 30.21
C SER A 615 -1.23 -8.14 31.30
N GLY A 616 -2.15 -7.23 30.93
CA GLY A 616 -3.04 -6.52 31.86
C GLY A 616 -2.34 -5.71 32.96
N SER A 617 -1.01 -5.54 32.88
CA SER A 617 -0.20 -4.98 33.96
C SER A 617 0.09 -3.49 33.84
N GLU A 618 -0.05 -2.90 32.64
CA GLU A 618 0.27 -1.49 32.38
C GLU A 618 -1.01 -0.67 32.09
N GLY A 619 -1.17 0.46 32.77
CA GLY A 619 -2.28 1.39 32.50
C GLY A 619 -2.08 2.18 31.18
N PRO A 620 -3.15 2.80 30.63
CA PRO A 620 -3.12 3.54 29.35
C PRO A 620 -1.98 4.56 29.20
N LEU A 621 -1.61 5.23 30.29
CA LEU A 621 -0.54 6.24 30.32
C LEU A 621 0.86 5.59 30.26
N GLU A 622 1.07 4.48 30.97
CA GLU A 622 2.33 3.75 30.96
C GLU A 622 2.59 3.09 29.60
N LEU A 623 1.51 2.62 28.96
CA LEU A 623 1.52 2.10 27.60
C LEU A 623 2.01 3.16 26.60
N MET A 624 1.48 4.39 26.71
CA MET A 624 1.89 5.53 25.87
C MET A 624 3.36 5.91 26.13
N GLU A 625 3.83 5.85 27.37
CA GLU A 625 5.23 6.13 27.70
C GLU A 625 6.17 5.06 27.14
N THR A 626 5.80 3.78 27.25
CA THR A 626 6.56 2.67 26.65
C THR A 626 6.63 2.80 25.13
N LEU A 627 5.56 3.25 24.46
CA LEU A 627 5.53 3.45 23.01
C LEU A 627 6.60 4.46 22.53
N PHE A 628 6.81 5.53 23.29
CA PHE A 628 7.70 6.61 22.90
C PHE A 628 9.10 6.54 23.53
N ASP A 629 9.28 5.86 24.67
CA ASP A 629 10.59 5.74 25.32
C ASP A 629 11.42 4.58 24.76
N ARG A 630 12.15 4.85 23.68
CA ARG A 630 13.01 3.84 23.04
C ARG A 630 14.17 3.41 23.93
N GLU A 631 14.69 4.25 24.81
CA GLU A 631 15.75 3.88 25.75
C GLU A 631 15.26 2.84 26.77
N LYS A 632 14.04 2.99 27.30
CA LYS A 632 13.41 1.99 28.17
C LYS A 632 13.27 0.64 27.47
N VAL A 633 12.94 0.62 26.17
CA VAL A 633 12.84 -0.61 25.38
C VAL A 633 14.21 -1.26 25.17
N ILE A 634 15.21 -0.48 24.76
CA ILE A 634 16.57 -1.00 24.50
C ILE A 634 17.18 -1.58 25.77
N LYS A 635 17.06 -0.89 26.92
CA LYS A 635 17.56 -1.39 28.20
C LYS A 635 16.92 -2.72 28.60
N ARG A 636 15.61 -2.88 28.40
CA ARG A 636 14.91 -4.16 28.61
C ARG A 636 15.48 -5.29 27.75
N LYS A 637 15.82 -5.02 26.49
CA LYS A 637 16.48 -6.01 25.60
C LYS A 637 17.87 -6.36 26.12
N GLN A 638 18.66 -5.38 26.54
CA GLN A 638 20.00 -5.59 27.12
C GLN A 638 19.92 -6.45 28.39
N GLU A 639 18.98 -6.18 29.30
CA GLU A 639 18.71 -6.97 30.50
C GLU A 639 18.30 -8.42 30.18
N GLN A 640 17.68 -8.64 29.02
CA GLN A 640 17.33 -9.98 28.53
C GLN A 640 18.51 -10.74 27.88
N GLY A 641 19.67 -10.12 27.74
CA GLY A 641 20.88 -10.67 27.12
C GLY A 641 21.12 -10.18 25.67
N LEU A 642 20.24 -9.35 25.12
CA LEU A 642 20.34 -8.81 23.76
C LEU A 642 21.10 -7.48 23.72
N ASP A 643 22.33 -7.46 24.22
CA ASP A 643 23.22 -6.28 24.15
C ASP A 643 24.17 -6.34 22.93
N THR A 644 23.58 -6.36 21.74
CA THR A 644 24.33 -6.36 20.46
C THR A 644 24.83 -4.96 20.09
N SER A 645 25.85 -4.87 19.23
CA SER A 645 26.32 -3.58 18.68
C SER A 645 25.21 -2.74 18.04
N TYR A 646 24.20 -3.37 17.45
CA TYR A 646 23.00 -2.70 16.94
C TYR A 646 22.29 -1.89 18.03
N TYR A 647 21.94 -2.53 19.15
CA TYR A 647 21.25 -1.86 20.26
C TYR A 647 22.12 -0.82 20.97
N GLN A 648 23.43 -1.04 21.04
CA GLN A 648 24.37 -0.06 21.62
C GLN A 648 24.43 1.22 20.78
N GLN A 649 24.56 1.09 19.45
CA GLN A 649 24.55 2.24 18.54
C GLN A 649 23.15 2.90 18.46
N ALA A 650 22.07 2.12 18.52
CA ALA A 650 20.71 2.64 18.62
C ALA A 650 20.51 3.52 19.86
N LEU A 651 21.00 3.07 21.03
CA LEU A 651 20.92 3.84 22.27
C LEU A 651 21.77 5.12 22.21
N ARG A 652 22.95 5.05 21.57
CA ARG A 652 23.81 6.21 21.34
C ARG A 652 23.10 7.25 20.47
N TYR A 653 22.53 6.84 19.35
CA TYR A 653 21.80 7.72 18.44
C TYR A 653 20.55 8.33 19.09
N TRP A 654 19.76 7.50 19.79
CA TRP A 654 18.59 7.94 20.55
C TRP A 654 18.93 9.08 21.52
N ARG A 655 20.02 8.95 22.28
CA ARG A 655 20.43 9.97 23.25
C ARG A 655 20.84 11.29 22.60
N ILE A 656 21.45 11.24 21.41
CA ILE A 656 21.79 12.44 20.63
C ILE A 656 20.51 13.18 20.23
N LEU A 657 19.54 12.48 19.63
CA LEU A 657 18.25 13.07 19.25
C LEU A 657 17.47 13.57 20.47
N ARG A 658 17.42 12.78 21.54
CA ARG A 658 16.69 13.14 22.76
C ARG A 658 17.23 14.41 23.39
N LYS A 659 18.56 14.58 23.39
CA LYS A 659 19.20 15.81 23.85
C LYS A 659 18.83 17.00 22.96
N PHE A 660 18.90 16.83 21.63
CA PHE A 660 18.54 17.90 20.69
C PHE A 660 17.08 18.36 20.88
N VAL A 661 16.14 17.42 20.99
CA VAL A 661 14.72 17.72 21.27
C VAL A 661 14.56 18.43 22.61
N ALA A 662 15.19 17.91 23.67
CA ALA A 662 15.08 18.50 25.01
C ALA A 662 15.64 19.93 25.06
N ASP A 663 16.82 20.16 24.49
CA ASP A 663 17.44 21.49 24.42
C ASP A 663 16.56 22.47 23.63
N TYR A 664 15.95 22.03 22.52
CA TYR A 664 15.04 22.84 21.72
C TYR A 664 13.76 23.22 22.50
N LEU A 665 13.14 22.25 23.17
CA LEU A 665 11.95 22.50 23.99
C LEU A 665 12.27 23.40 25.18
N ASP A 666 13.43 23.22 25.82
CA ASP A 666 13.91 24.06 26.92
C ASP A 666 14.16 25.50 26.48
N HIS A 667 14.66 25.71 25.26
CA HIS A 667 14.80 27.05 24.70
C HIS A 667 13.45 27.72 24.48
N TYR A 668 12.49 27.02 23.87
CA TYR A 668 11.22 27.63 23.49
C TYR A 668 10.24 27.79 24.67
N TYR A 669 10.02 26.73 25.45
CA TYR A 669 9.07 26.75 26.57
C TYR A 669 9.72 27.20 27.88
N GLY A 670 11.05 27.14 27.98
CA GLY A 670 11.80 27.40 29.19
C GLY A 670 12.15 26.13 29.98
N THR A 671 12.97 26.32 31.01
CA THR A 671 13.44 25.25 31.91
C THR A 671 12.68 25.23 33.24
N GLY A 672 12.83 24.13 33.99
CA GLY A 672 12.21 23.93 35.30
C GLY A 672 10.67 23.94 35.26
N SER A 673 10.06 24.16 36.43
CA SER A 673 8.60 24.09 36.61
C SER A 673 7.84 25.11 35.75
N ARG A 674 8.42 26.28 35.50
CA ARG A 674 7.80 27.29 34.63
C ARG A 674 7.71 26.81 33.19
N GLY A 675 8.77 26.18 32.67
CA GLY A 675 8.76 25.63 31.33
C GLY A 675 7.85 24.41 31.18
N GLU A 676 7.80 23.56 32.21
CA GLU A 676 6.85 22.44 32.27
C GLU A 676 5.39 22.94 32.22
N MET A 677 5.06 24.01 32.96
CA MET A 677 3.73 24.63 32.91
C MET A 677 3.42 25.25 31.55
N ALA A 678 4.39 25.96 30.93
CA ALA A 678 4.19 26.59 29.63
C ALA A 678 3.90 25.56 28.54
N LEU A 679 4.67 24.46 28.52
CA LEU A 679 4.46 23.36 27.57
C LEU A 679 3.14 22.64 27.82
N ALA A 680 2.79 22.37 29.08
CA ALA A 680 1.53 21.72 29.42
C ALA A 680 0.28 22.56 29.13
N ALA A 681 0.42 23.89 29.05
CA ALA A 681 -0.65 24.83 28.70
C ALA A 681 -0.84 25.01 27.18
N ASP A 682 0.05 24.44 26.36
CA ASP A 682 -0.02 24.52 24.90
C ASP A 682 -1.11 23.57 24.35
N GLU A 683 -2.24 24.15 23.96
CA GLU A 683 -3.40 23.40 23.49
C GLU A 683 -3.18 22.79 22.09
N GLU A 684 -2.45 23.45 21.19
CA GLU A 684 -2.17 22.89 19.86
C GLU A 684 -1.27 21.66 19.99
N LEU A 685 -0.24 21.76 20.83
CA LEU A 685 0.67 20.65 21.12
C LEU A 685 -0.06 19.47 21.80
N LYS A 686 -0.99 19.75 22.73
CA LYS A 686 -1.86 18.71 23.31
C LYS A 686 -2.68 18.00 22.24
N LEU A 687 -3.39 18.75 21.40
CA LEU A 687 -4.25 18.19 20.36
C LEU A 687 -3.46 17.40 19.33
N PHE A 688 -2.24 17.85 18.99
CA PHE A 688 -1.32 17.12 18.11
C PHE A 688 -0.99 15.72 18.65
N LEU A 689 -0.59 15.62 19.93
CA LEU A 689 -0.31 14.33 20.56
C LEU A 689 -1.56 13.45 20.63
N LEU A 690 -2.69 14.01 21.08
CA LEU A 690 -3.93 13.25 21.26
C LEU A 690 -4.46 12.74 19.92
N GLN A 691 -4.42 13.53 18.85
CA GLN A 691 -4.78 13.07 17.52
C GLN A 691 -3.85 11.95 17.04
N THR A 692 -2.53 12.11 17.19
CA THR A 692 -1.54 11.09 16.81
C THR A 692 -1.85 9.76 17.49
N VAL A 693 -1.99 9.78 18.82
CA VAL A 693 -2.27 8.58 19.62
C VAL A 693 -3.62 7.96 19.23
N THR A 694 -4.65 8.78 18.98
CA THR A 694 -5.98 8.31 18.54
C THR A 694 -5.97 7.71 17.13
N GLN A 695 -5.13 8.20 16.22
CA GLN A 695 -5.01 7.63 14.89
C GLN A 695 -4.21 6.31 14.91
N LEU A 696 -3.11 6.25 15.66
CA LEU A 696 -2.36 5.00 15.85
C LEU A 696 -3.26 3.89 16.43
N GLN A 697 -4.15 4.26 17.36
CA GLN A 697 -5.20 3.40 17.92
C GLN A 697 -6.17 2.84 16.89
N ALA A 698 -6.67 3.71 16.01
CA ALA A 698 -7.66 3.30 15.03
C ALA A 698 -7.13 2.19 14.10
N PHE A 699 -5.81 2.00 14.07
CA PHE A 699 -5.12 1.00 13.25
C PHE A 699 -4.64 -0.21 14.06
N SER A 700 -4.99 -0.32 15.36
CA SER A 700 -4.50 -1.40 16.23
C SER A 700 -5.54 -1.81 17.29
N ASP A 701 -6.00 -3.07 17.22
CA ASP A 701 -6.95 -3.71 18.16
C ASP A 701 -6.69 -3.48 19.68
N PRO A 702 -5.44 -3.39 20.21
CA PRO A 702 -5.21 -3.42 21.67
C PRO A 702 -5.51 -2.09 22.39
N PHE A 703 -5.69 -1.00 21.66
CA PHE A 703 -5.47 0.31 22.25
C PHE A 703 -6.82 0.96 22.58
N SER A 704 -7.27 0.77 23.81
CA SER A 704 -8.41 1.51 24.37
C SER A 704 -7.93 2.75 25.12
N THR A 705 -7.26 3.71 24.46
CA THR A 705 -7.02 5.01 25.11
C THR A 705 -8.12 6.02 24.93
N GLY A 706 -9.36 5.52 24.80
CA GLY A 706 -10.53 6.26 25.26
C GLY A 706 -10.32 6.94 26.63
N GLN A 707 -9.33 6.49 27.43
CA GLN A 707 -8.89 7.11 28.67
C GLN A 707 -7.70 8.10 28.58
N VAL A 708 -6.81 8.14 27.57
CA VAL A 708 -5.64 9.05 27.63
C VAL A 708 -6.06 10.52 27.63
N HIS A 709 -7.06 10.89 26.84
CA HIS A 709 -7.65 12.22 26.90
C HIS A 709 -8.24 12.52 28.30
N GLU A 710 -8.89 11.54 28.93
CA GLU A 710 -9.48 11.68 30.28
C GLU A 710 -8.42 11.77 31.38
N LEU A 711 -7.29 11.05 31.23
CA LEU A 711 -6.18 11.03 32.17
C LEU A 711 -5.30 12.28 32.02
N TRP A 712 -5.20 12.86 30.83
CA TRP A 712 -4.28 13.97 30.54
C TRP A 712 -4.36 15.15 31.52
N PRO A 713 -5.55 15.62 31.96
CA PRO A 713 -5.65 16.68 32.98
C PRO A 713 -4.97 16.32 34.30
N SER A 714 -4.98 15.03 34.68
CA SER A 714 -4.38 14.52 35.93
C SER A 714 -2.88 14.25 35.83
N VAL A 715 -2.30 14.24 34.63
CA VAL A 715 -0.86 13.98 34.44
C VAL A 715 -0.03 15.19 34.91
N PRO A 716 0.98 15.00 35.78
CA PRO A 716 1.88 16.08 36.20
C PRO A 716 2.60 16.73 35.02
N ASN A 717 2.85 18.04 35.10
CA ASN A 717 3.47 18.80 34.00
C ASN A 717 4.88 18.31 33.63
N SER A 718 5.69 17.92 34.62
CA SER A 718 7.00 17.30 34.40
C SER A 718 6.89 15.99 33.60
N ARG A 719 5.87 15.18 33.89
CA ARG A 719 5.59 13.93 33.17
C ARG A 719 5.08 14.18 31.76
N LYS A 720 4.21 15.18 31.55
CA LYS A 720 3.78 15.64 30.21
C LYS A 720 4.99 16.06 29.36
N LYS A 721 5.89 16.88 29.91
CA LYS A 721 7.10 17.31 29.22
C LYS A 721 7.97 16.12 28.79
N LEU A 722 8.16 15.13 29.66
CA LEU A 722 8.90 13.91 29.33
C LEU A 722 8.25 13.11 28.20
N ILE A 723 6.91 12.96 28.22
CA ILE A 723 6.15 12.31 27.15
C ILE A 723 6.39 13.03 25.82
N PHE A 724 6.33 14.37 25.78
CA PHE A 724 6.59 15.12 24.56
C PHE A 724 8.03 15.01 24.05
N ILE A 725 9.02 15.06 24.96
CA ILE A 725 10.43 14.81 24.58
C ILE A 725 10.54 13.46 23.91
N ASN A 726 10.05 12.39 24.54
CA ASN A 726 10.16 11.05 24.01
C ASN A 726 9.35 10.87 22.73
N PHE A 727 8.14 11.45 22.62
CA PHE A 727 7.30 11.39 21.42
C PHE A 727 7.98 12.03 20.21
N LEU A 728 8.46 13.26 20.35
CA LEU A 728 9.15 13.96 19.26
C LEU A 728 10.46 13.27 18.90
N THR A 729 11.21 12.79 19.90
CA THR A 729 12.44 12.02 19.67
C THR A 729 12.15 10.73 18.91
N ARG A 730 11.08 10.01 19.26
CA ARG A 730 10.68 8.77 18.60
C ARG A 730 10.26 8.98 17.16
N PHE A 731 9.53 10.05 16.88
CA PHE A 731 9.22 10.40 15.50
C PHE A 731 10.49 10.71 14.71
N CYS A 732 11.37 11.59 15.20
CA CYS A 732 12.63 11.93 14.56
C CYS A 732 13.51 10.69 14.32
N GLU A 733 13.63 9.80 15.30
CA GLU A 733 14.44 8.58 15.20
C GLU A 733 13.87 7.60 14.18
N LEU A 734 12.55 7.42 14.14
CA LEU A 734 11.92 6.49 13.19
C LEU A 734 12.04 6.97 11.75
N VAL A 735 11.86 8.27 11.49
CA VAL A 735 11.92 8.79 10.10
C VAL A 735 13.34 8.97 9.57
N THR A 736 14.35 8.86 10.44
CA THR A 736 15.76 8.88 10.05
C THR A 736 16.35 7.46 10.05
N VAL A 737 16.88 7.00 11.19
CA VAL A 737 17.56 5.70 11.29
C VAL A 737 16.60 4.52 11.25
N GLY A 738 15.37 4.69 11.74
CA GLY A 738 14.34 3.67 11.64
C GLY A 738 14.00 3.36 10.19
N HIS A 739 13.80 4.39 9.37
CA HIS A 739 13.60 4.29 7.93
C HIS A 739 14.82 3.68 7.23
N GLU A 740 16.04 4.11 7.60
CA GLU A 740 17.27 3.56 7.04
C GLU A 740 17.43 2.05 7.33
N GLN A 741 17.14 1.60 8.55
CA GLN A 741 17.26 0.19 8.95
C GLN A 741 16.40 -0.75 8.10
N VAL A 742 15.25 -0.27 7.64
CA VAL A 742 14.26 -1.09 6.93
C VAL A 742 14.23 -0.80 5.43
N GLY A 743 14.71 0.38 5.00
CA GLY A 743 14.71 0.84 3.62
C GLY A 743 16.06 0.77 2.91
N GLN A 744 17.20 0.73 3.63
CA GLN A 744 18.53 0.62 3.04
C GLN A 744 18.86 -0.84 2.69
N VAL A 745 18.19 -1.35 1.66
CA VAL A 745 18.22 -2.76 1.30
C VAL A 745 18.88 -3.05 -0.06
N GLN A 746 19.67 -2.11 -0.57
CA GLN A 746 20.31 -2.18 -1.89
C GLN A 746 21.21 -3.41 -2.06
N ALA A 747 21.94 -3.81 -1.01
CA ALA A 747 22.80 -5.00 -1.05
C ALA A 747 21.99 -6.30 -1.17
N TYR A 748 20.80 -6.34 -0.58
CA TYR A 748 19.92 -7.51 -0.57
C TYR A 748 19.13 -7.63 -1.90
N ALA A 749 18.57 -6.52 -2.38
CA ALA A 749 17.78 -6.48 -3.61
C ALA A 749 18.61 -6.69 -4.90
N GLN A 750 19.92 -6.46 -4.84
CA GLN A 750 20.83 -6.66 -5.98
C GLN A 750 21.02 -8.15 -6.31
N ASP A 751 20.85 -9.04 -5.32
CA ASP A 751 21.22 -10.45 -5.42
C ASP A 751 20.04 -11.36 -5.10
N ALA A 752 19.34 -11.80 -6.13
CA ALA A 752 18.18 -12.67 -5.99
C ALA A 752 18.51 -14.08 -5.48
N SER A 753 19.79 -14.46 -5.37
CA SER A 753 20.23 -15.69 -4.69
C SER A 753 20.49 -15.48 -3.19
N PHE A 754 20.61 -14.22 -2.78
CA PHE A 754 20.66 -13.82 -1.37
C PHE A 754 19.24 -13.73 -0.80
N CYS A 755 18.42 -12.84 -1.37
CA CYS A 755 17.04 -12.60 -0.97
C CYS A 755 16.16 -12.45 -2.21
N ALA A 756 14.99 -13.09 -2.23
CA ALA A 756 13.99 -12.91 -3.29
C ALA A 756 12.63 -12.52 -2.69
N PHE A 757 11.85 -11.70 -3.39
CA PHE A 757 10.47 -11.44 -2.98
C PHE A 757 9.58 -12.66 -3.14
N SER A 758 9.80 -13.47 -4.18
CA SER A 758 9.04 -14.69 -4.45
C SER A 758 9.85 -15.70 -5.25
N TRP A 759 9.52 -16.98 -5.11
CA TRP A 759 10.19 -18.09 -5.79
C TRP A 759 9.27 -19.30 -5.98
N SER A 760 9.68 -20.21 -6.86
CA SER A 760 8.93 -21.44 -7.17
C SER A 760 9.09 -22.48 -6.07
N LYS A 761 8.01 -23.20 -5.74
CA LYS A 761 8.05 -24.38 -4.85
C LYS A 761 8.95 -25.52 -5.37
N SER A 762 9.22 -25.55 -6.67
CA SER A 762 10.12 -26.56 -7.27
C SER A 762 11.56 -26.44 -6.77
N LEU A 763 11.98 -25.25 -6.31
CA LEU A 763 13.34 -25.01 -5.79
C LEU A 763 13.67 -25.86 -4.56
N ARG A 764 12.64 -26.34 -3.84
CA ARG A 764 12.78 -27.28 -2.74
C ARG A 764 13.49 -28.58 -3.16
N GLN A 765 13.27 -29.03 -4.39
CA GLN A 765 13.81 -30.30 -4.91
C GLN A 765 15.01 -30.07 -5.82
N GLU A 766 14.93 -29.13 -6.75
CA GLU A 766 15.92 -28.97 -7.81
C GLU A 766 16.10 -27.52 -8.28
N GLY A 767 17.18 -27.25 -9.02
CA GLY A 767 17.50 -25.94 -9.59
C GLY A 767 18.31 -25.02 -8.67
N PRO A 768 18.78 -23.87 -9.17
CA PRO A 768 19.54 -22.92 -8.38
C PRO A 768 18.65 -22.21 -7.34
N LEU A 769 19.18 -21.97 -6.14
CA LEU A 769 18.48 -21.28 -5.04
C LEU A 769 18.44 -19.77 -5.28
N VAL A 770 17.64 -19.35 -6.26
CA VAL A 770 17.58 -17.98 -6.75
C VAL A 770 16.16 -17.63 -7.18
N GLY A 771 15.73 -16.40 -6.90
CA GLY A 771 14.44 -15.88 -7.39
C GLY A 771 14.41 -15.80 -8.92
N PRO A 772 13.24 -15.91 -9.56
CA PRO A 772 13.12 -15.76 -11.02
C PRO A 772 13.63 -14.40 -11.52
N LYS A 773 14.08 -14.33 -12.78
CA LYS A 773 14.71 -13.14 -13.37
C LYS A 773 13.83 -11.90 -13.33
N GLU A 774 12.53 -12.05 -13.53
CA GLU A 774 11.59 -10.93 -13.49
C GLU A 774 11.40 -10.42 -12.05
N VAL A 775 11.44 -11.32 -11.05
CA VAL A 775 11.38 -10.93 -9.63
C VAL A 775 12.67 -10.25 -9.21
N ALA A 776 13.82 -10.76 -9.65
CA ALA A 776 15.13 -10.15 -9.44
C ALA A 776 15.18 -8.73 -10.01
N LEU A 777 14.82 -8.58 -11.29
CA LEU A 777 14.80 -7.29 -11.96
C LEU A 777 13.76 -6.34 -11.34
N GLY A 778 12.58 -6.86 -11.01
CA GLY A 778 11.51 -6.06 -10.40
C GLY A 778 11.89 -5.57 -9.01
N GLY A 779 12.54 -6.39 -8.19
CA GLY A 779 13.06 -5.98 -6.88
C GLY A 779 14.17 -4.92 -6.99
N ALA A 780 15.06 -5.06 -7.97
CA ALA A 780 16.11 -4.08 -8.23
C ALA A 780 15.58 -2.75 -8.78
N LEU A 781 14.56 -2.80 -9.65
CA LEU A 781 13.90 -1.59 -10.15
C LEU A 781 13.07 -0.90 -9.06
N LEU A 782 12.38 -1.66 -8.20
CA LEU A 782 11.75 -1.11 -7.00
C LEU A 782 12.79 -0.35 -6.17
N MET A 783 13.96 -0.96 -5.94
CA MET A 783 15.07 -0.34 -5.23
C MET A 783 15.53 0.96 -5.89
N ALA A 784 15.71 0.97 -7.20
CA ALA A 784 16.07 2.16 -7.95
C ALA A 784 15.02 3.27 -7.83
N LEU A 785 13.73 2.92 -7.88
CA LEU A 785 12.61 3.85 -7.77
C LEU A 785 12.50 4.47 -6.36
N THR A 786 12.83 3.71 -5.32
CA THR A 786 12.68 4.10 -3.89
C THR A 786 14.03 4.36 -3.20
N SER A 787 15.04 4.83 -3.93
CA SER A 787 16.35 5.21 -3.35
C SER A 787 16.96 6.44 -4.03
N THR A 788 16.10 7.33 -4.55
CA THR A 788 16.53 8.64 -5.03
C THR A 788 17.02 9.46 -3.83
N PRO A 789 18.21 10.09 -3.86
CA PRO A 789 18.72 10.79 -2.69
C PRO A 789 17.81 11.92 -2.21
N MET A 790 17.56 11.94 -0.91
CA MET A 790 16.79 12.98 -0.22
C MET A 790 17.69 13.83 0.68
N PRO A 791 17.18 14.95 1.24
CA PRO A 791 17.99 15.81 2.08
C PRO A 791 18.59 15.05 3.26
N ARG A 792 19.88 15.23 3.48
CA ARG A 792 20.63 14.53 4.52
C ARG A 792 20.35 15.13 5.89
N LEU A 793 20.38 14.28 6.92
CA LEU A 793 20.30 14.71 8.31
C LEU A 793 21.58 15.43 8.75
N LEU A 794 22.73 14.86 8.41
CA LEU A 794 24.04 15.46 8.66
C LEU A 794 24.38 16.43 7.52
N ALA A 795 24.50 17.71 7.85
CA ALA A 795 24.82 18.75 6.87
C ALA A 795 26.25 18.56 6.32
N GLN A 796 26.38 18.47 5.01
CA GLN A 796 27.68 18.37 4.31
C GLN A 796 28.10 19.71 3.71
N SER A 797 27.15 20.60 3.46
CA SER A 797 27.33 21.94 2.95
C SER A 797 26.37 22.93 3.64
N PRO A 798 26.62 24.25 3.55
CA PRO A 798 25.69 25.25 4.10
C PRO A 798 24.27 25.16 3.52
N THR A 799 24.11 24.61 2.31
CA THR A 799 22.79 24.45 1.68
C THR A 799 21.98 23.27 2.25
N ASP A 800 22.61 22.44 3.10
CA ASP A 800 21.96 21.33 3.80
C ASP A 800 21.55 21.72 5.23
N ASP A 801 21.77 22.98 5.63
CA ASP A 801 21.44 23.49 6.96
C ASP A 801 19.95 23.82 7.10
N TRP A 802 19.24 23.01 7.89
CA TRP A 802 17.83 23.18 8.21
C TRP A 802 17.55 24.25 9.27
N SER A 803 18.54 24.77 9.98
CA SER A 803 18.33 25.65 11.13
C SER A 803 17.58 26.96 10.80
N HIS A 804 17.55 27.36 9.52
CA HIS A 804 16.80 28.50 9.03
C HIS A 804 15.27 28.31 9.08
N VAL A 805 14.78 27.06 9.15
CA VAL A 805 13.33 26.78 9.29
C VAL A 805 12.86 26.72 10.73
N PHE A 806 13.73 26.90 11.73
CA PHE A 806 13.29 27.05 13.11
C PHE A 806 12.66 28.44 13.33
N PRO A 807 11.87 28.64 14.40
CA PRO A 807 11.37 29.96 14.78
C PRO A 807 12.50 30.98 14.98
N ALA A 808 12.14 32.25 15.16
CA ALA A 808 13.11 33.31 15.41
C ALA A 808 13.88 33.06 16.73
N MET A 809 15.03 32.41 16.61
CA MET A 809 16.05 32.25 17.64
C MET A 809 17.14 33.29 17.43
N SER A 810 17.84 33.69 18.50
CA SER A 810 19.08 34.44 18.32
C SER A 810 20.08 33.61 17.52
N GLU A 811 20.95 34.26 16.74
CA GLU A 811 21.99 33.55 15.98
C GLU A 811 22.86 32.69 16.90
N GLY A 812 23.15 33.17 18.11
CA GLY A 812 23.86 32.43 19.15
C GLY A 812 23.14 31.18 19.63
N ASP A 813 21.82 31.26 19.89
CA ASP A 813 21.04 30.10 20.35
C ASP A 813 20.89 29.04 19.25
N ARG A 814 20.71 29.48 18.00
CA ARG A 814 20.64 28.59 16.84
C ARG A 814 21.97 27.87 16.62
N ALA A 815 23.07 28.63 16.59
CA ALA A 815 24.42 28.08 16.46
C ALA A 815 24.73 27.11 17.60
N LYS A 816 24.21 27.37 18.80
CA LYS A 816 24.32 26.46 19.93
C LYS A 816 23.50 25.18 19.74
N ILE A 817 22.17 25.24 19.64
CA ILE A 817 21.34 24.03 19.70
C ILE A 817 21.51 23.15 18.46
N PHE A 818 21.41 23.72 17.26
CA PHE A 818 21.57 22.95 16.03
C PHE A 818 23.04 22.64 15.74
N GLY A 819 23.96 23.56 16.07
CA GLY A 819 25.39 23.31 15.92
C GLY A 819 25.90 22.21 16.86
N ASP A 820 25.45 22.18 18.13
CA ASP A 820 25.75 21.11 19.09
C ASP A 820 25.23 19.76 18.56
N PHE A 821 24.00 19.72 18.04
CA PHE A 821 23.43 18.52 17.41
C PHE A 821 24.25 18.02 16.21
N GLN A 822 24.57 18.91 15.26
CA GLN A 822 25.39 18.58 14.09
C GLN A 822 26.81 18.14 14.49
N SER A 823 27.39 18.72 15.55
CA SER A 823 28.68 18.33 16.09
C SER A 823 28.66 16.91 16.65
N GLU A 824 27.65 16.58 17.47
CA GLU A 824 27.50 15.22 18.01
C GLU A 824 27.21 14.19 16.91
N LEU A 825 26.44 14.54 15.86
CA LEU A 825 26.27 13.67 14.70
C LEU A 825 27.59 13.41 13.94
N ARG A 826 28.42 14.44 13.74
CA ARG A 826 29.75 14.26 13.11
C ARG A 826 30.63 13.34 13.94
N LYS A 827 30.68 13.57 15.26
CA LYS A 827 31.44 12.72 16.18
C LYS A 827 30.94 11.27 16.11
N PHE A 828 29.64 11.05 16.17
CA PHE A 828 29.06 9.70 16.08
C PHE A 828 29.30 9.05 14.71
N SER A 829 29.32 9.83 13.62
CA SER A 829 29.71 9.35 12.29
C SER A 829 31.15 8.83 12.26
N THR A 830 32.07 9.57 12.88
CA THR A 830 33.46 9.11 13.05
C THR A 830 33.55 7.85 13.90
N GLU A 831 32.83 7.79 15.03
CA GLU A 831 32.75 6.57 15.87
C GLU A 831 32.24 5.36 15.06
N CYS A 832 31.24 5.55 14.18
CA CYS A 832 30.73 4.49 13.30
C CYS A 832 31.74 4.07 12.23
N ASP A 833 32.48 5.01 11.65
CA ASP A 833 33.52 4.73 10.66
C ASP A 833 34.68 3.94 11.27
N GLU A 834 35.11 4.31 12.47
CA GLU A 834 36.13 3.56 13.24
C GLU A 834 35.64 2.16 13.61
N TYR A 835 34.37 2.03 14.01
CA TYR A 835 33.74 0.73 14.24
C TYR A 835 33.76 -0.12 12.96
N ASN A 836 33.43 0.43 11.79
CA ASN A 836 33.41 -0.35 10.55
C ASN A 836 34.83 -0.71 10.06
N ALA A 837 35.80 0.21 10.19
CA ALA A 837 37.19 -0.02 9.77
C ALA A 837 37.88 -1.16 10.54
N THR A 838 37.51 -1.36 11.80
CA THR A 838 38.10 -2.39 12.69
C THR A 838 37.28 -3.69 12.75
N ALA A 839 36.26 -3.85 11.90
CA ALA A 839 35.36 -4.99 11.95
C ALA A 839 36.08 -6.34 11.86
N ALA A 840 37.01 -6.50 10.93
CA ALA A 840 37.75 -7.75 10.73
C ALA A 840 38.66 -8.15 11.91
N GLU A 841 38.96 -7.23 12.84
CA GLU A 841 39.85 -7.46 13.99
C GLU A 841 39.08 -7.93 15.24
N ARG A 842 37.75 -7.73 15.27
CA ARG A 842 36.91 -8.12 16.40
C ARG A 842 36.65 -9.65 16.36
N PRO A 843 36.31 -10.27 17.50
CA PRO A 843 35.83 -11.65 17.50
C PRO A 843 34.34 -11.72 17.10
N PHE A 844 33.95 -12.85 16.52
CA PHE A 844 32.54 -13.19 16.32
C PHE A 844 31.76 -13.11 17.65
N PRO A 845 30.54 -12.53 17.67
CA PRO A 845 29.74 -12.08 16.52
C PRO A 845 29.95 -10.64 16.06
N ASN A 846 30.87 -9.88 16.68
CA ASN A 846 31.02 -8.44 16.43
C ASN A 846 31.94 -8.11 15.26
N ASP A 847 32.34 -9.10 14.49
CA ASP A 847 33.35 -9.00 13.43
C ASP A 847 32.79 -8.59 12.07
N PHE A 848 31.64 -7.92 12.11
CA PHE A 848 30.97 -7.32 10.97
C PHE A 848 30.86 -5.80 11.13
N GLY A 849 30.71 -5.12 10.00
CA GLY A 849 30.36 -3.70 9.98
C GLY A 849 28.88 -3.49 10.30
N LEU A 850 28.56 -2.27 10.72
CA LEU A 850 27.21 -1.77 10.98
C LEU A 850 27.11 -0.34 10.42
N TRP A 851 26.43 -0.20 9.29
CA TRP A 851 26.37 1.08 8.56
C TRP A 851 25.12 1.91 8.86
N VAL A 852 24.05 1.27 9.33
CA VAL A 852 22.72 1.89 9.47
C VAL A 852 22.70 3.12 10.37
N PHE A 853 23.49 3.16 11.45
CA PHE A 853 23.48 4.28 12.39
C PHE A 853 24.37 5.45 11.97
N ASN A 854 25.15 5.32 10.89
CA ASN A 854 26.13 6.33 10.52
C ASN A 854 25.43 7.59 9.96
N PRO A 855 25.46 8.74 10.67
CA PRO A 855 24.67 9.91 10.31
C PRO A 855 24.92 10.48 8.90
N LYS A 856 26.08 10.20 8.30
CA LYS A 856 26.39 10.66 6.93
C LYS A 856 25.55 9.99 5.85
N PHE A 857 24.95 8.83 6.15
CA PHE A 857 24.05 8.12 5.25
C PHE A 857 22.57 8.39 5.55
N LEU A 858 22.25 8.98 6.71
CA LEU A 858 20.88 9.20 7.12
C LEU A 858 20.23 10.35 6.35
N GLU A 859 19.05 10.08 5.83
CA GLU A 859 18.12 11.10 5.36
C GLU A 859 17.38 11.71 6.54
N THR A 860 16.81 12.91 6.35
CA THR A 860 16.14 13.63 7.44
C THR A 860 14.70 13.18 7.70
N SER A 861 14.08 12.44 6.77
CA SER A 861 12.66 12.06 6.82
C SER A 861 12.33 10.89 5.89
N VAL A 862 11.13 10.32 6.07
CA VAL A 862 10.54 9.38 5.11
C VAL A 862 10.05 10.16 3.89
N SER A 863 10.85 10.17 2.82
CA SER A 863 10.62 11.02 1.64
C SER A 863 10.86 10.33 0.31
N ILE A 864 11.19 9.03 0.32
CA ILE A 864 11.50 8.22 -0.85
C ILE A 864 10.98 6.78 -0.73
#